data_AF-A0A2U3E1S5-F1
#
_entry.id   AF-A0A2U3E1S5-F1
#
_cell.length_a   1.000
_cell.length_b   1.000
_cell.length_c   1.000
_cell.angle_alpha   90.00
_cell.angle_beta   90.00
_cell.angle_gamma   90.00
#
_symmetry.space_group_name_H-M   'P 1'
#
loop_
_entity.id
_entity.type
_entity.pdbx_description
1 polymer ?
#
loop_
_entity_poly.entity_id
_entity_poly.type
_entity_poly.pdbx_seq_one_letter_code
_entity_poly.pdbx_strand_id
1 'polypeptide(L)'
;MADRQYLVRFGPNANCTFELCTIDESVYGYRPSLPANIAFAALFSTATIVHIILGIKWKTWWFMWCMILGSTHEVAGYVGRIILYINPWSFVAFIIQIICITQAPVFYCAAIYVLLGQTIENYSPSLARFPTKYFLWIFLPCDIISLTLQGVGGSLSAASSGDDETGVNIAMAGLIFQIVTLFAFCGLFGDYLVRLFRSAKPGQISPRQRIYFSFLSLAVLVTLIRCIFRADELKAGYHGELITREDLFIGLEGVLIVVSIFCLCLGHPGYAFNDKTIRYSQVTRGEVTGQLLPHGIEMAPKPAVDRYYSCGQCVKSGWPCPGILSEEAVRFRGNKLRRIRDDSPASGSLASYTLLVPARSRSRSLTPALAVTLEDRATAFFVHHYVRQGHNGSLSAPGARGTNEYLPALLREECVSDALKKVVAAAGIAAMANAGNSTASWRGEAYTLYTGAVRQLRSDLYDPVRSKLDHTLAAVMLMGTFEVIASGDASSMKSFGHHTLATALCIQLRGREQFRSEVQIRLFLQARRLIVQTYHQLQLAIPYSLKCWSHWAETIQSEEEFAANRFSEINERLANARAEIKQQRISSPSVIASRLLKFDDEIEAWRRDLPASWAYKSYCSVRSTGSPPSEVFESHYDKYPDLWIASTWNNYRSVRLLIHEAIIAATLKHGSDEEIANLTASMAVLARMARDICNSVAYILGRGREGSRSPTPEDGNGSASPGGYLLLWPLFLAGMLRTTRRAQRAWITSEIRHIGTSMGIHLAISMARVLVEHNKSFSDAEVWFIGQFYP
;
A
#
# COMPACT_ATOMS: atom_id res chain seq x y z
N MET A 1 -6.40 3.89 -36.28
CA MET A 1 -6.40 5.34 -35.97
C MET A 1 -7.39 5.74 -34.88
N ALA A 2 -8.36 4.89 -34.48
CA ALA A 2 -9.28 5.16 -33.37
C ALA A 2 -8.68 4.94 -31.95
N ASP A 3 -7.55 4.25 -31.81
CA ASP A 3 -6.92 3.90 -30.51
C ASP A 3 -6.17 5.06 -29.81
N ARG A 4 -5.95 6.20 -30.47
CA ARG A 4 -5.16 7.31 -29.88
C ARG A 4 -5.94 8.17 -28.88
N GLN A 5 -7.24 7.95 -28.70
CA GLN A 5 -8.11 8.82 -27.89
C GLN A 5 -8.00 8.57 -26.37
N TYR A 6 -7.31 7.50 -25.94
CA TYR A 6 -7.14 7.12 -24.52
C TYR A 6 -5.67 7.10 -24.04
N LEU A 7 -4.74 7.59 -24.85
CA LEU A 7 -3.33 7.65 -24.50
C LEU A 7 -3.06 8.91 -23.68
N VAL A 8 -2.77 8.72 -22.40
CA VAL A 8 -2.28 9.76 -21.52
C VAL A 8 -0.76 9.73 -21.60
N ARG A 9 -0.20 10.75 -22.25
CA ARG A 9 1.25 10.82 -22.54
C ARG A 9 2.07 11.23 -21.32
N PHE A 10 1.48 12.02 -20.43
CA PHE A 10 2.16 12.55 -19.26
C PHE A 10 1.19 12.78 -18.09
N GLY A 11 1.66 12.66 -16.86
CA GLY A 11 0.84 12.74 -15.64
C GLY A 11 0.78 11.43 -14.84
N PRO A 12 0.17 11.43 -13.64
CA PRO A 12 0.08 10.24 -12.78
C PRO A 12 -0.59 9.03 -13.44
N ASN A 13 -1.44 9.30 -14.44
CA ASN A 13 -2.18 8.30 -15.21
C ASN A 13 -1.51 7.96 -16.55
N ALA A 14 -0.25 8.37 -16.78
CA ALA A 14 0.45 8.12 -18.02
C ALA A 14 0.53 6.60 -18.30
N ASN A 15 0.03 6.20 -19.47
CA ASN A 15 -0.09 4.80 -19.88
C ASN A 15 0.70 4.49 -21.17
N CYS A 16 1.43 5.47 -21.70
CA CYS A 16 2.31 5.28 -22.85
C CYS A 16 3.51 4.36 -22.52
N THR A 17 3.86 3.54 -23.49
CA THR A 17 5.08 2.73 -23.55
C THR A 17 5.63 2.79 -24.98
N PHE A 18 6.81 2.23 -25.22
CA PHE A 18 7.40 2.17 -26.57
C PHE A 18 6.53 1.43 -27.61
N GLU A 19 5.59 0.60 -27.16
CA GLU A 19 4.65 -0.10 -28.05
C GLU A 19 3.44 0.77 -28.44
N LEU A 20 3.15 1.82 -27.67
CA LEU A 20 1.94 2.62 -27.79
C LEU A 20 2.21 4.03 -28.32
N CYS A 21 3.35 4.62 -27.96
CA CYS A 21 3.66 6.02 -28.20
C CYS A 21 5.08 6.16 -28.77
N THR A 22 5.27 7.18 -29.60
CA THR A 22 6.57 7.53 -30.18
C THR A 22 7.39 8.35 -29.21
N ILE A 23 8.72 8.25 -29.25
CA ILE A 23 9.58 8.88 -28.24
C ILE A 23 9.48 10.41 -28.21
N ASP A 24 9.16 11.02 -29.36
CA ASP A 24 8.91 12.46 -29.50
C ASP A 24 7.70 12.92 -28.67
N GLU A 25 6.80 12.00 -28.31
CA GLU A 25 5.62 12.25 -27.45
C GLU A 25 5.93 12.08 -25.95
N SER A 26 7.17 11.75 -25.58
CA SER A 26 7.62 11.74 -24.19
C SER A 26 7.99 13.16 -23.71
N VAL A 27 8.08 13.36 -22.40
CA VAL A 27 8.36 14.68 -21.78
C VAL A 27 9.62 15.34 -22.34
N TYR A 28 10.66 14.55 -22.54
CA TYR A 28 11.95 15.04 -23.00
C TYR A 28 12.06 14.99 -24.53
N GLY A 29 11.19 14.27 -25.23
CA GLY A 29 11.33 14.00 -26.66
C GLY A 29 12.52 13.10 -27.02
N TYR A 30 13.27 12.60 -26.04
CA TYR A 30 14.44 11.74 -26.24
C TYR A 30 14.54 10.69 -25.13
N ARG A 31 15.37 9.66 -25.37
CA ARG A 31 15.70 8.65 -24.37
C ARG A 31 16.95 9.08 -23.60
N PRO A 32 16.90 9.26 -22.26
CA PRO A 32 18.07 9.68 -21.52
C PRO A 32 19.27 8.75 -21.69
N SER A 33 20.48 9.31 -21.86
CA SER A 33 21.71 8.54 -22.06
C SER A 33 22.05 7.66 -20.85
N LEU A 34 21.81 6.35 -20.98
CA LEU A 34 22.11 5.38 -19.93
C LEU A 34 23.57 5.48 -19.40
N PRO A 35 24.61 5.49 -20.25
CA PRO A 35 25.99 5.53 -19.75
C PRO A 35 26.30 6.82 -18.99
N ALA A 36 25.80 7.97 -19.44
CA ALA A 36 26.01 9.24 -18.75
C ALA A 36 25.34 9.25 -17.37
N ASN A 37 24.08 8.84 -17.29
CA ASN A 37 23.34 8.83 -16.02
C ASN A 37 23.90 7.82 -15.00
N ILE A 38 24.37 6.64 -15.45
CA ILE A 38 25.08 5.68 -14.60
C ILE A 38 26.41 6.28 -14.10
N ALA A 39 27.17 6.94 -14.97
CA ALA A 39 28.44 7.56 -14.60
C ALA A 39 28.23 8.65 -13.52
N PHE A 40 27.23 9.52 -13.68
CA PHE A 40 26.90 10.53 -12.68
C PHE A 40 26.48 9.91 -11.34
N ALA A 41 25.58 8.92 -11.34
CA ALA A 41 25.17 8.23 -10.12
C ALA A 41 26.37 7.59 -9.38
N ALA A 42 27.31 6.99 -10.12
CA ALA A 42 28.53 6.42 -9.57
C ALA A 42 29.48 7.49 -9.00
N LEU A 43 29.64 8.63 -9.70
CA LEU A 43 30.47 9.74 -9.25
C LEU A 43 29.93 10.38 -7.96
N PHE A 44 28.61 10.62 -7.86
CA PHE A 44 28.00 11.16 -6.64
C PHE A 44 28.03 10.17 -5.47
N SER A 45 27.86 8.87 -5.75
CA SER A 45 28.03 7.82 -4.73
C SER A 45 29.48 7.79 -4.21
N THR A 46 30.45 7.90 -5.10
CA THR A 46 31.88 7.97 -4.74
C THR A 46 32.18 9.22 -3.92
N ALA A 47 31.68 10.38 -4.34
CA ALA A 47 31.85 11.63 -3.60
C ALA A 47 31.22 11.57 -2.20
N THR A 48 30.07 10.90 -2.05
CA THR A 48 29.43 10.65 -0.75
C THR A 48 30.36 9.89 0.19
N ILE A 49 30.95 8.79 -0.29
CA ILE A 49 31.88 7.97 0.50
C ILE A 49 33.11 8.80 0.91
N VAL A 50 33.67 9.57 -0.02
CA VAL A 50 34.83 10.44 0.27
C VAL A 50 34.49 11.48 1.34
N HIS A 51 33.33 12.16 1.23
CA HIS A 51 32.90 13.15 2.22
C HIS A 51 32.59 12.54 3.59
N ILE A 52 32.09 11.31 3.66
CA ILE A 52 31.94 10.57 4.92
C ILE A 52 33.31 10.32 5.56
N ILE A 53 34.27 9.80 4.79
CA ILE A 53 35.62 9.51 5.29
C ILE A 53 36.31 10.79 5.78
N LEU A 54 36.25 11.88 4.99
CA LEU A 54 36.83 13.17 5.37
C LEU A 54 36.11 13.77 6.58
N GLY A 55 34.79 13.69 6.63
CA GLY A 55 33.95 14.19 7.72
C GLY A 55 34.25 13.50 9.05
N ILE A 56 34.41 12.17 9.05
CA ILE A 56 34.79 11.39 10.23
C ILE A 56 36.23 11.71 10.64
N LYS A 57 37.18 11.70 9.68
CA LYS A 57 38.60 11.96 9.94
C LYS A 57 38.83 13.33 10.60
N TRP A 58 38.11 14.35 10.17
CA TRP A 58 38.30 15.73 10.61
C TRP A 58 37.18 16.24 11.55
N LYS A 59 36.25 15.38 11.94
CA LYS A 59 35.11 15.67 12.86
C LYS A 59 34.22 16.84 12.41
N THR A 60 34.03 17.02 11.12
CA THR A 60 33.23 18.10 10.53
C THR A 60 31.79 17.67 10.27
N TRP A 61 31.07 17.34 11.34
CA TRP A 61 29.75 16.69 11.30
C TRP A 61 28.69 17.44 10.47
N TRP A 62 28.55 18.76 10.66
CA TRP A 62 27.55 19.56 9.93
C TRP A 62 27.83 19.59 8.42
N PHE A 63 29.09 19.87 8.06
CA PHE A 63 29.54 19.84 6.66
C PHE A 63 29.28 18.46 6.04
N MET A 64 29.67 17.39 6.74
CA MET A 64 29.45 16.01 6.30
C MET A 64 27.97 15.71 6.03
N TRP A 65 27.05 16.07 6.94
CA TRP A 65 25.62 15.84 6.76
C TRP A 65 25.04 16.61 5.58
N CYS A 66 25.43 17.88 5.38
CA CYS A 66 25.02 18.64 4.20
C CYS A 66 25.50 17.98 2.90
N MET A 67 26.75 17.52 2.85
CA MET A 67 27.28 16.83 1.67
C MET A 67 26.56 15.50 1.41
N ILE A 68 26.28 14.70 2.45
CA ILE A 68 25.53 13.44 2.32
C ILE A 68 24.12 13.70 1.76
N LEU A 69 23.39 14.67 2.31
CA LEU A 69 22.04 14.98 1.88
C LEU A 69 22.01 15.44 0.42
N GLY A 70 22.90 16.37 0.03
CA GLY A 70 23.01 16.82 -1.35
C GLY A 70 23.35 15.69 -2.32
N SER A 71 24.35 14.88 -1.98
CA SER A 71 24.81 13.78 -2.86
C SER A 71 23.76 12.68 -2.99
N THR A 72 23.01 12.40 -1.92
CA THR A 72 21.92 11.42 -1.95
C THR A 72 20.78 11.90 -2.85
N HIS A 73 20.47 13.20 -2.83
CA HIS A 73 19.50 13.78 -3.76
C HIS A 73 19.99 13.66 -5.21
N GLU A 74 21.26 13.94 -5.50
CA GLU A 74 21.80 13.71 -6.85
C GLU A 74 21.65 12.25 -7.29
N VAL A 75 22.08 11.30 -6.46
CA VAL A 75 21.97 9.86 -6.76
C VAL A 75 20.51 9.47 -7.03
N ALA A 76 19.57 9.90 -6.17
CA ALA A 76 18.14 9.63 -6.37
C ALA A 76 17.62 10.23 -7.69
N GLY A 77 18.06 11.44 -8.02
CA GLY A 77 17.71 12.12 -9.25
C GLY A 77 18.18 11.38 -10.51
N TYR A 78 19.46 10.99 -10.55
CA TYR A 78 20.02 10.21 -11.66
C TYR A 78 19.45 8.79 -11.74
N VAL A 79 19.08 8.17 -10.62
CA VAL A 79 18.30 6.91 -10.62
C VAL A 79 16.94 7.13 -11.28
N GLY A 80 16.25 8.24 -10.99
CA GLY A 80 15.05 8.65 -11.71
C GLY A 80 15.26 8.72 -13.23
N ARG A 81 16.37 9.32 -13.68
CA ARG A 81 16.73 9.36 -15.12
C ARG A 81 17.04 7.97 -15.70
N ILE A 82 17.65 7.06 -14.94
CA ILE A 82 17.85 5.66 -15.37
C ILE A 82 16.52 4.94 -15.52
N ILE A 83 15.55 5.19 -14.65
CA ILE A 83 14.19 4.63 -14.80
C ILE A 83 13.50 5.23 -16.04
N LEU A 84 13.70 6.51 -16.33
CA LEU A 84 13.21 7.16 -17.57
C LEU A 84 13.87 6.60 -18.83
N TYR A 85 15.08 6.06 -18.76
CA TYR A 85 15.65 5.29 -19.88
C TYR A 85 14.84 4.01 -20.14
N ILE A 86 14.31 3.35 -19.11
CA ILE A 86 13.47 2.14 -19.27
C ILE A 86 12.08 2.52 -19.79
N ASN A 87 11.46 3.54 -19.20
CA ASN A 87 10.16 4.06 -19.59
C ASN A 87 10.15 5.60 -19.59
N PRO A 88 10.33 6.26 -20.76
CA PRO A 88 10.35 7.72 -20.88
C PRO A 88 9.06 8.44 -20.46
N TRP A 89 7.93 7.72 -20.40
CA TRP A 89 6.63 8.25 -19.98
C TRP A 89 6.35 8.05 -18.50
N SER A 90 7.32 7.50 -17.74
CA SER A 90 7.16 7.30 -16.30
C SER A 90 7.11 8.62 -15.55
N PHE A 91 5.89 9.02 -15.17
CA PHE A 91 5.66 10.24 -14.44
C PHE A 91 6.34 10.27 -13.08
N VAL A 92 6.30 9.16 -12.34
CA VAL A 92 6.97 9.04 -11.03
C VAL A 92 8.48 9.22 -11.18
N ALA A 93 9.08 8.60 -12.20
CA ALA A 93 10.50 8.72 -12.46
C ALA A 93 10.89 10.17 -12.81
N PHE A 94 10.08 10.85 -13.65
CA PHE A 94 10.24 12.26 -13.96
C PHE A 94 10.19 13.15 -12.70
N ILE A 95 9.20 12.96 -11.83
CA ILE A 95 9.05 13.74 -10.60
C ILE A 95 10.22 13.51 -9.63
N ILE A 96 10.67 12.26 -9.46
CA ILE A 96 11.85 11.96 -8.63
C ILE A 96 13.08 12.69 -9.19
N GLN A 97 13.33 12.55 -10.49
CA GLN A 97 14.46 13.20 -11.16
C GLN A 97 14.44 14.71 -10.92
N ILE A 98 13.29 15.34 -11.20
CA ILE A 98 13.21 16.79 -11.25
C ILE A 98 13.31 17.41 -9.85
N ILE A 99 12.67 16.80 -8.85
CA ILE A 99 12.71 17.31 -7.47
C ILE A 99 14.11 17.09 -6.88
N CYS A 100 14.64 15.88 -6.96
CA CYS A 100 15.89 15.55 -6.29
C CYS A 100 17.09 16.31 -6.88
N ILE A 101 17.22 16.37 -8.21
CA ILE A 101 18.30 17.16 -8.83
C ILE A 101 18.13 18.65 -8.50
N THR A 102 16.91 19.18 -8.54
CA THR A 102 16.71 20.62 -8.28
C THR A 102 17.09 20.99 -6.84
N GLN A 103 16.76 20.16 -5.85
CA GLN A 103 16.99 20.43 -4.43
C GLN A 103 18.43 20.21 -3.97
N ALA A 104 19.21 19.34 -4.64
CA ALA A 104 20.55 18.97 -4.18
C ALA A 104 21.49 20.17 -3.91
N PRO A 105 21.56 21.21 -4.76
CA PRO A 105 22.46 22.34 -4.52
C PRO A 105 22.14 23.20 -3.31
N VAL A 106 20.92 23.17 -2.79
CA VAL A 106 20.57 23.86 -1.53
C VAL A 106 21.41 23.30 -0.38
N PHE A 107 21.61 21.98 -0.34
CA PHE A 107 22.44 21.34 0.67
C PHE A 107 23.93 21.68 0.49
N TYR A 108 24.41 21.79 -0.76
CA TYR A 108 25.77 22.23 -1.03
C TYR A 108 25.99 23.70 -0.64
N CYS A 109 25.01 24.58 -0.88
CA CYS A 109 25.03 25.96 -0.40
C CYS A 109 25.09 26.02 1.13
N ALA A 110 24.28 25.23 1.84
CA ALA A 110 24.34 25.14 3.30
C ALA A 110 25.74 24.71 3.79
N ALA A 111 26.38 23.75 3.11
CA ALA A 111 27.75 23.35 3.40
C ALA A 111 28.75 24.51 3.19
N ILE A 112 28.64 25.22 2.07
CA ILE A 112 29.45 26.39 1.72
C ILE A 112 29.28 27.51 2.76
N TYR A 113 28.08 27.77 3.25
CA TYR A 113 27.84 28.80 4.28
C TYR A 113 28.56 28.47 5.59
N VAL A 114 28.58 27.19 5.99
CA VAL A 114 29.34 26.73 7.14
C VAL A 114 30.84 26.90 6.91
N LEU A 115 31.34 26.55 5.71
CA LEU A 115 32.76 26.74 5.36
C LEU A 115 33.19 28.20 5.36
N LEU A 116 32.35 29.09 4.83
CA LEU A 116 32.60 30.53 4.89
C LEU A 116 32.66 31.01 6.34
N GLY A 117 31.73 30.56 7.17
CA GLY A 117 31.73 30.98 8.56
C GLY A 117 33.00 30.57 9.30
N GLN A 118 33.45 29.33 9.08
CA GLN A 118 34.73 28.87 9.62
C GLN A 118 35.93 29.65 9.07
N THR A 119 35.88 30.02 7.79
CA THR A 119 36.91 30.86 7.17
C THR A 119 37.00 32.22 7.84
N ILE A 120 35.88 32.94 7.99
CA ILE A 120 35.87 34.29 8.56
C ILE A 120 36.42 34.28 9.99
N GLU A 121 35.97 33.34 10.81
CA GLU A 121 36.41 33.20 12.21
C GLU A 121 37.90 32.85 12.33
N ASN A 122 38.43 32.03 11.42
CA ASN A 122 39.81 31.54 11.52
C ASN A 122 40.86 32.53 11.01
N TYR A 123 40.53 33.39 10.04
CA TYR A 123 41.51 34.31 9.44
C TYR A 123 41.42 35.73 10.02
N SER A 124 40.31 36.41 9.77
CA SER A 124 40.13 37.78 10.21
C SER A 124 38.65 38.15 10.21
N PRO A 125 37.99 38.08 11.38
CA PRO A 125 36.60 38.49 11.54
C PRO A 125 36.39 39.98 11.26
N SER A 126 37.40 40.83 11.53
CA SER A 126 37.31 42.29 11.37
C SER A 126 37.22 42.75 9.91
N LEU A 127 37.59 41.90 8.95
CA LEU A 127 37.47 42.20 7.52
C LEU A 127 36.07 41.88 6.97
N ALA A 128 35.27 41.08 7.68
CA ALA A 128 33.90 40.79 7.28
C ALA A 128 32.99 41.98 7.56
N ARG A 129 32.12 42.32 6.61
CA ARG A 129 31.17 43.45 6.76
C ARG A 129 30.14 43.23 7.86
N PHE A 130 29.80 41.97 8.13
CA PHE A 130 28.84 41.58 9.13
C PHE A 130 29.37 40.38 9.92
N PRO A 131 28.94 40.21 11.19
CA PRO A 131 29.29 39.03 11.97
C PRO A 131 28.92 37.72 11.28
N THR A 132 29.79 36.73 11.39
CA THR A 132 29.71 35.43 10.73
C THR A 132 28.35 34.73 10.89
N LYS A 133 27.72 34.86 12.06
CA LYS A 133 26.43 34.23 12.37
C LYS A 133 25.33 34.64 11.38
N TYR A 134 25.35 35.88 10.90
CA TYR A 134 24.30 36.37 9.99
C TYR A 134 24.30 35.68 8.64
N PHE A 135 25.44 35.17 8.16
CA PHE A 135 25.45 34.40 6.90
C PHE A 135 24.57 33.15 7.01
N LEU A 136 24.70 32.39 8.10
CA LEU A 136 23.85 31.23 8.33
C LEU A 136 22.39 31.63 8.65
N TRP A 137 22.18 32.64 9.49
CA TRP A 137 20.82 33.05 9.90
C TRP A 137 20.01 33.77 8.83
N ILE A 138 20.64 34.29 7.77
CA ILE A 138 19.94 34.94 6.65
C ILE A 138 19.82 33.98 5.46
N PHE A 139 20.93 33.45 4.97
CA PHE A 139 20.92 32.70 3.71
C PHE A 139 20.30 31.31 3.84
N LEU A 140 20.47 30.62 4.99
CA LEU A 140 19.88 29.28 5.17
C LEU A 140 18.34 29.32 5.21
N PRO A 141 17.67 30.24 5.96
CA PRO A 141 16.22 30.38 5.86
C PRO A 141 15.72 30.78 4.48
N CYS A 142 16.45 31.66 3.77
CA CYS A 142 16.12 31.99 2.38
C CYS A 142 16.12 30.74 1.49
N ASP A 143 17.12 29.88 1.62
CA ASP A 143 17.20 28.64 0.86
C ASP A 143 16.11 27.63 1.26
N ILE A 144 15.71 27.58 2.54
CA ILE A 144 14.57 26.76 2.99
C ILE A 144 13.25 27.26 2.38
N ILE A 145 13.03 28.59 2.34
CA ILE A 145 11.86 29.19 1.71
C ILE A 145 11.84 28.85 0.21
N SER A 146 12.97 29.04 -0.47
CA SER A 146 13.15 28.63 -1.86
C SER A 146 12.80 27.15 -2.08
N LEU A 147 13.37 26.26 -1.27
CA LEU A 147 13.14 24.81 -1.35
C LEU A 147 11.67 24.48 -1.12
N THR A 148 11.01 25.18 -0.20
CA THR A 148 9.57 25.01 0.08
C THR A 148 8.75 25.41 -1.13
N LEU A 149 9.04 26.57 -1.75
CA LEU A 149 8.37 27.01 -2.98
C LEU A 149 8.58 26.02 -4.13
N GLN A 150 9.79 25.52 -4.33
CA GLN A 150 10.09 24.51 -5.36
C GLN A 150 9.40 23.18 -5.09
N GLY A 151 9.36 22.72 -3.83
CA GLY A 151 8.67 21.49 -3.43
C GLY A 151 7.16 21.60 -3.62
N VAL A 152 6.55 22.72 -3.20
CA VAL A 152 5.12 22.99 -3.37
C VAL A 152 4.79 23.12 -4.86
N GLY A 153 5.50 23.97 -5.60
CA GLY A 153 5.28 24.17 -7.04
C GLY A 153 5.48 22.89 -7.85
N GLY A 154 6.52 22.09 -7.53
CA GLY A 154 6.74 20.77 -8.13
C GLY A 154 5.61 19.78 -7.80
N SER A 155 5.11 19.77 -6.56
CA SER A 155 3.99 18.92 -6.17
C SER A 155 2.66 19.31 -6.81
N LEU A 156 2.38 20.61 -6.96
CA LEU A 156 1.19 21.12 -7.65
C LEU A 156 1.25 20.81 -9.14
N SER A 157 2.42 21.05 -9.77
CA SER A 157 2.67 20.64 -11.15
C SER A 157 2.46 19.14 -11.33
N ALA A 158 2.81 18.35 -10.30
CA ALA A 158 2.61 16.92 -10.34
C ALA A 158 1.12 16.52 -10.22
N ALA A 159 0.35 17.23 -9.41
CA ALA A 159 -1.08 16.99 -9.25
C ALA A 159 -1.91 17.40 -10.48
N SER A 160 -1.47 18.43 -11.22
CA SER A 160 -2.13 18.94 -12.43
C SER A 160 -1.62 18.31 -13.73
N SER A 161 -0.70 17.35 -13.66
CA SER A 161 -0.01 16.77 -14.83
C SER A 161 0.74 17.80 -15.70
N GLY A 162 1.09 18.96 -15.13
CA GLY A 162 1.81 20.02 -15.83
C GLY A 162 0.95 21.00 -16.62
N ASP A 163 -0.38 20.80 -16.69
CA ASP A 163 -1.30 21.68 -17.43
C ASP A 163 -1.63 22.99 -16.67
N ASP A 164 -1.39 23.03 -15.37
CA ASP A 164 -1.60 24.21 -14.53
C ASP A 164 -0.32 25.05 -14.41
N GLU A 165 -0.31 26.23 -15.03
CA GLU A 165 0.78 27.21 -14.96
C GLU A 165 1.10 27.65 -13.53
N THR A 166 0.14 27.53 -12.61
CA THR A 166 0.32 27.92 -11.21
C THR A 166 1.46 27.16 -10.53
N GLY A 167 1.54 25.83 -10.75
CA GLY A 167 2.59 25.00 -10.17
C GLY A 167 3.98 25.37 -10.69
N VAL A 168 4.10 25.59 -12.00
CA VAL A 168 5.34 26.00 -12.66
C VAL A 168 5.79 27.37 -12.17
N ASN A 169 4.87 28.34 -12.06
CA ASN A 169 5.15 29.69 -11.59
C ASN A 169 5.63 29.71 -10.13
N ILE A 170 5.03 28.91 -9.25
CA ILE A 170 5.46 28.78 -7.85
C ILE A 170 6.87 28.16 -7.78
N ALA A 171 7.15 27.12 -8.56
CA ALA A 171 8.49 26.50 -8.59
C ALA A 171 9.55 27.48 -9.13
N MET A 172 9.21 28.22 -10.19
CA MET A 172 10.06 29.26 -10.78
C MET A 172 10.35 30.40 -9.81
N ALA A 173 9.35 30.85 -9.03
CA ALA A 173 9.55 31.86 -7.99
C ALA A 173 10.58 31.41 -6.94
N GLY A 174 10.56 30.13 -6.55
CA GLY A 174 11.57 29.53 -5.68
C GLY A 174 12.98 29.57 -6.30
N LEU A 175 13.11 29.19 -7.58
CA LEU A 175 14.39 29.22 -8.29
C LEU A 175 14.97 30.64 -8.41
N ILE A 176 14.15 31.62 -8.78
CA ILE A 176 14.57 33.02 -8.89
C ILE A 176 15.01 33.54 -7.52
N PHE A 177 14.23 33.26 -6.46
CA PHE A 177 14.58 33.66 -5.10
C PHE A 177 15.93 33.08 -4.68
N GLN A 178 16.19 31.81 -4.99
CA GLN A 178 17.48 31.15 -4.74
C GLN A 178 18.64 31.80 -5.50
N ILE A 179 18.45 32.18 -6.77
CA ILE A 179 19.51 32.82 -7.55
C ILE A 179 19.85 34.18 -6.96
N VAL A 180 18.84 34.99 -6.61
CA VAL A 180 19.05 36.32 -6.04
C VAL A 180 19.81 36.22 -4.70
N THR A 181 19.41 35.29 -3.83
CA THR A 181 20.05 35.08 -2.54
C THR A 181 21.48 34.57 -2.69
N LEU A 182 21.71 33.60 -3.58
CA LEU A 182 23.04 33.05 -3.85
C LEU A 182 23.95 34.07 -4.54
N PHE A 183 23.44 34.91 -5.43
CA PHE A 183 24.20 35.99 -6.06
C PHE A 183 24.66 37.03 -5.03
N ALA A 184 23.76 37.45 -4.13
CA ALA A 184 24.10 38.34 -3.02
C ALA A 184 25.18 37.71 -2.12
N PHE A 185 25.05 36.42 -1.81
CA PHE A 185 26.07 35.66 -1.08
C PHE A 185 27.42 35.66 -1.80
N CYS A 186 27.45 35.38 -3.11
CA CYS A 186 28.67 35.41 -3.92
C CYS A 186 29.37 36.77 -3.88
N GLY A 187 28.60 37.86 -3.94
CA GLY A 187 29.12 39.22 -3.82
C GLY A 187 29.78 39.49 -2.46
N LEU A 188 29.13 39.10 -1.36
CA LEU A 188 29.69 39.23 -0.01
C LEU A 188 30.93 38.34 0.20
N PHE A 189 30.89 37.12 -0.31
CA PHE A 189 32.01 36.18 -0.25
C PHE A 189 33.22 36.71 -1.03
N GLY A 190 32.99 37.20 -2.26
CA GLY A 190 34.02 37.82 -3.09
C GLY A 190 34.62 39.08 -2.46
N ASP A 191 33.80 39.98 -1.89
CA ASP A 191 34.27 41.16 -1.16
C ASP A 191 35.17 40.77 0.02
N TYR A 192 34.78 39.76 0.80
CA TYR A 192 35.60 39.24 1.89
C TYR A 192 36.94 38.68 1.41
N LEU A 193 36.93 37.84 0.37
CA LEU A 193 38.18 37.27 -0.18
C LEU A 193 39.10 38.35 -0.74
N VAL A 194 38.58 39.32 -1.50
CA VAL A 194 39.37 40.42 -2.05
C VAL A 194 40.01 41.24 -0.92
N ARG A 195 39.26 41.56 0.14
CA ARG A 195 39.79 42.25 1.32
C ARG A 195 40.85 41.43 2.02
N LEU A 196 40.61 40.14 2.23
CA LEU A 196 41.55 39.22 2.86
C LEU A 196 42.88 39.16 2.07
N PHE A 197 42.83 38.97 0.76
CA PHE A 197 44.02 38.90 -0.08
C PHE A 197 44.75 40.24 -0.22
N ARG A 198 44.04 41.38 -0.21
CA ARG A 198 44.66 42.72 -0.23
C ARG A 198 45.31 43.09 1.09
N SER A 199 44.73 42.66 2.21
CA SER A 199 45.25 42.94 3.56
C SER A 199 46.31 41.94 4.03
N ALA A 200 46.45 40.79 3.36
CA ALA A 200 47.41 39.77 3.73
C ALA A 200 48.86 40.19 3.40
N LYS A 201 49.75 40.09 4.39
CA LYS A 201 51.19 40.27 4.19
C LYS A 201 51.78 39.12 3.34
N PRO A 202 52.89 39.35 2.61
CA PRO A 202 53.58 38.28 1.90
C PRO A 202 53.90 37.10 2.82
N GLY A 203 53.49 35.88 2.44
CA GLY A 203 53.67 34.66 3.23
C GLY A 203 52.59 34.39 4.30
N GLN A 204 51.64 35.31 4.55
CA GLN A 204 50.58 35.11 5.55
C GLN A 204 49.53 34.07 5.14
N ILE A 205 49.33 33.86 3.84
CA ILE A 205 48.44 32.83 3.30
C ILE A 205 49.31 31.74 2.68
N SER A 206 49.29 30.54 3.29
CA SER A 206 50.05 29.39 2.82
C SER A 206 49.51 28.85 1.49
N PRO A 207 50.33 28.11 0.72
CA PRO A 207 49.88 27.49 -0.53
C PRO A 207 48.63 26.60 -0.37
N ARG A 208 48.53 25.86 0.74
CA ARG A 208 47.35 25.02 1.05
C ARG A 208 46.07 25.84 1.20
N GLN A 209 46.18 27.01 1.83
CA GLN A 209 45.05 27.90 2.03
C GLN A 209 44.64 28.58 0.73
N ARG A 210 45.59 28.93 -0.15
CA ARG A 210 45.26 29.40 -1.51
C ARG A 210 44.51 28.35 -2.32
N ILE A 211 44.92 27.08 -2.23
CA ILE A 211 44.22 25.95 -2.86
C ILE A 211 42.79 25.84 -2.33
N TYR A 212 42.61 25.90 -1.01
CA TYR A 212 41.29 25.91 -0.36
C TYR A 212 40.38 27.03 -0.89
N PHE A 213 40.86 28.28 -0.91
CA PHE A 213 40.09 29.42 -1.42
C PHE A 213 39.75 29.31 -2.90
N SER A 214 40.66 28.73 -3.70
CA SER A 214 40.45 28.53 -5.14
C SER A 214 39.35 27.50 -5.40
N PHE A 215 39.41 26.34 -4.74
CA PHE A 215 38.39 25.30 -4.88
C PHE A 215 37.03 25.73 -4.29
N LEU A 216 37.02 26.44 -3.16
CA LEU A 216 35.79 26.98 -2.59
C LEU A 216 35.14 28.01 -3.53
N SER A 217 35.92 28.95 -4.08
CA SER A 217 35.43 29.92 -5.06
C SER A 217 34.90 29.25 -6.32
N LEU A 218 35.62 28.23 -6.83
CA LEU A 218 35.18 27.48 -8.00
C LEU A 218 33.87 26.74 -7.73
N ALA A 219 33.74 26.06 -6.59
CA ALA A 219 32.51 25.35 -6.19
C ALA A 219 31.30 26.30 -6.13
N VAL A 220 31.48 27.48 -5.52
CA VAL A 220 30.43 28.51 -5.44
C VAL A 220 30.02 28.99 -6.84
N LEU A 221 31.00 29.29 -7.70
CA LEU A 221 30.75 29.80 -9.05
C LEU A 221 30.00 28.78 -9.93
N VAL A 222 30.45 27.52 -9.97
CA VAL A 222 29.77 26.49 -10.78
C VAL A 222 28.37 26.18 -10.26
N THR A 223 28.16 26.24 -8.93
CA THR A 223 26.84 26.09 -8.32
C THR A 223 25.90 27.22 -8.74
N LEU A 224 26.39 28.46 -8.79
CA LEU A 224 25.62 29.60 -9.25
C LEU A 224 25.24 29.47 -10.74
N ILE A 225 26.20 29.10 -11.61
CA ILE A 225 25.96 28.90 -13.05
C ILE A 225 24.87 27.86 -13.26
N ARG A 226 24.94 26.73 -12.54
CA ARG A 226 23.90 25.71 -12.54
C ARG A 226 22.54 26.28 -12.13
N CYS A 227 22.47 27.03 -11.03
CA CYS A 227 21.19 27.58 -10.56
C CYS A 227 20.55 28.50 -11.60
N ILE A 228 21.35 29.29 -12.31
CA ILE A 228 20.90 30.14 -13.41
C ILE A 228 20.35 29.30 -14.57
N PHE A 229 21.09 28.27 -15.00
CA PHE A 229 20.62 27.35 -16.05
C PHE A 229 19.28 26.71 -15.68
N ARG A 230 19.13 26.27 -14.43
CA ARG A 230 17.91 25.61 -13.96
C ARG A 230 16.67 26.52 -14.00
N ALA A 231 16.84 27.80 -13.69
CA ALA A 231 15.76 28.76 -13.86
C ALA A 231 15.44 29.00 -15.34
N ASP A 232 16.45 29.11 -16.20
CA ASP A 232 16.23 29.32 -17.63
C ASP A 232 15.56 28.11 -18.31
N GLU A 233 15.94 26.89 -17.89
CA GLU A 233 15.32 25.64 -18.35
C GLU A 233 13.82 25.57 -17.99
N LEU A 234 13.43 25.99 -16.78
CA LEU A 234 12.03 25.94 -16.33
C LEU A 234 11.19 27.16 -16.77
N LYS A 235 11.83 28.24 -17.25
CA LYS A 235 11.17 29.50 -17.64
C LYS A 235 10.05 29.30 -18.67
N ALA A 236 10.23 28.35 -19.61
CA ALA A 236 9.26 28.01 -20.64
C ALA A 236 8.35 26.83 -20.24
N GLY A 237 8.38 26.41 -18.97
CA GLY A 237 7.68 25.23 -18.47
C GLY A 237 8.26 23.90 -18.97
N TYR A 238 7.53 22.81 -18.76
CA TYR A 238 7.98 21.45 -19.10
C TYR A 238 7.88 21.12 -20.61
N HIS A 239 7.43 22.06 -21.43
CA HIS A 239 7.34 21.94 -22.89
C HIS A 239 8.36 22.86 -23.60
N GLY A 240 9.27 23.50 -22.86
CA GLY A 240 10.29 24.38 -23.42
C GLY A 240 11.39 23.65 -24.19
N GLU A 241 12.02 24.30 -25.15
CA GLU A 241 13.08 23.72 -25.99
C GLU A 241 14.34 23.32 -25.17
N LEU A 242 14.62 24.00 -24.06
CA LEU A 242 15.79 23.68 -23.23
C LEU A 242 15.67 22.31 -22.54
N ILE A 243 14.47 21.89 -22.14
CA ILE A 243 14.28 20.61 -21.44
C ILE A 243 14.57 19.41 -22.36
N THR A 244 14.39 19.59 -23.67
CA THR A 244 14.63 18.55 -24.69
C THR A 244 16.09 18.45 -25.12
N ARG A 245 16.98 19.30 -24.60
CA ARG A 245 18.41 19.34 -24.92
C ARG A 245 19.25 18.60 -23.88
N GLU A 246 19.42 17.29 -24.07
CA GLU A 246 20.21 16.44 -23.15
C GLU A 246 21.67 16.88 -23.03
N ASP A 247 22.27 17.38 -24.11
CA ASP A 247 23.66 17.86 -24.15
C ASP A 247 23.89 19.00 -23.14
N LEU A 248 22.97 19.96 -23.10
CA LEU A 248 23.01 21.08 -22.16
C LEU A 248 22.76 20.60 -20.72
N PHE A 249 21.82 19.68 -20.52
CA PHE A 249 21.58 19.08 -19.21
C PHE A 249 22.83 18.36 -18.68
N ILE A 250 23.47 17.50 -19.48
CA ILE A 250 24.68 16.78 -19.07
C ILE A 250 25.80 17.76 -18.67
N GLY A 251 26.01 18.82 -19.46
CA GLY A 251 27.06 19.80 -19.21
C GLY A 251 26.78 20.74 -18.04
N LEU A 252 25.62 21.39 -18.05
CA LEU A 252 25.29 22.50 -17.15
C LEU A 252 24.58 22.07 -15.85
N GLU A 253 24.02 20.85 -15.80
CA GLU A 253 23.59 20.24 -14.53
C GLU A 253 24.64 19.24 -14.02
N GLY A 254 24.85 18.16 -14.76
CA GLY A 254 25.65 17.03 -14.26
C GLY A 254 27.11 17.37 -14.02
N VAL A 255 27.81 17.84 -15.05
CA VAL A 255 29.26 18.12 -14.95
C VAL A 255 29.54 19.24 -13.95
N LEU A 256 28.76 20.33 -13.95
CA LEU A 256 28.99 21.45 -13.02
C LEU A 256 28.86 21.01 -11.55
N ILE A 257 27.86 20.20 -11.22
CA ILE A 257 27.67 19.75 -9.83
C ILE A 257 28.69 18.69 -9.42
N VAL A 258 29.10 17.80 -10.34
CA VAL A 258 30.25 16.92 -10.11
C VAL A 258 31.50 17.74 -9.80
N VAL A 259 31.81 18.76 -10.62
CA VAL A 259 32.96 19.63 -10.37
C VAL A 259 32.83 20.31 -9.00
N SER A 260 31.64 20.82 -8.65
CA SER A 260 31.38 21.46 -7.36
C SER A 260 31.69 20.54 -6.17
N ILE A 261 31.13 19.32 -6.17
CA ILE A 261 31.28 18.41 -5.03
C ILE A 261 32.72 17.91 -4.84
N PHE A 262 33.44 17.66 -5.94
CA PHE A 262 34.85 17.27 -5.88
C PHE A 262 35.76 18.46 -5.51
N CYS A 263 35.42 19.68 -5.92
CA CYS A 263 36.08 20.89 -5.42
C CYS A 263 35.91 20.99 -3.89
N LEU A 264 34.73 20.67 -3.36
CA LEU A 264 34.49 20.65 -1.91
C LEU A 264 35.23 19.51 -1.19
N CYS A 265 35.61 18.41 -1.87
CA CYS A 265 36.52 17.40 -1.32
C CYS A 265 37.95 17.96 -1.18
N LEU A 266 38.45 18.66 -2.20
CA LEU A 266 39.80 19.22 -2.22
C LEU A 266 39.92 20.47 -1.33
N GLY A 267 38.87 21.28 -1.30
CA GLY A 267 38.68 22.42 -0.41
C GLY A 267 38.12 22.02 0.97
N HIS A 268 38.41 20.81 1.47
CA HIS A 268 37.89 20.38 2.75
C HIS A 268 38.46 21.22 3.92
N PRO A 269 37.63 21.69 4.87
CA PRO A 269 38.06 22.57 5.96
C PRO A 269 39.16 21.93 6.83
N GLY A 270 39.06 20.62 7.08
CA GLY A 270 40.10 19.88 7.81
C GLY A 270 41.49 19.99 7.18
N TYR A 271 41.60 20.01 5.86
CA TYR A 271 42.89 20.15 5.17
C TYR A 271 43.46 21.57 5.30
N ALA A 272 42.60 22.60 5.32
CA ALA A 272 43.00 24.00 5.37
C ALA A 272 43.31 24.52 6.78
N PHE A 273 42.64 23.98 7.82
CA PHE A 273 42.63 24.54 9.19
C PHE A 273 43.39 23.73 10.24
N ASN A 274 44.27 22.81 9.82
CA ASN A 274 45.02 21.89 10.69
C ASN A 274 45.38 22.55 12.05
N ASP A 275 44.82 22.02 13.16
CA ASP A 275 44.92 22.43 14.59
C ASP A 275 43.91 23.41 15.25
N LYS A 276 42.87 23.97 14.57
CA LYS A 276 41.96 24.96 15.24
C LYS A 276 40.47 24.63 15.33
N THR A 277 40.02 23.49 14.83
CA THR A 277 38.58 23.14 14.68
C THR A 277 37.78 22.93 15.99
N ILE A 278 38.36 23.12 17.18
CA ILE A 278 37.66 22.88 18.47
C ILE A 278 36.67 24.01 18.86
N ARG A 279 36.75 25.22 18.30
CA ARG A 279 36.00 26.37 18.86
C ARG A 279 34.56 26.56 18.37
N TYR A 280 34.15 26.03 17.22
CA TYR A 280 32.81 26.35 16.67
C TYR A 280 31.67 25.51 17.28
N SER A 281 31.95 24.34 17.86
CA SER A 281 30.93 23.52 18.54
C SER A 281 30.41 24.15 19.83
N GLN A 282 31.10 25.15 20.40
CA GLN A 282 30.68 25.84 21.62
C GLN A 282 29.75 27.03 21.38
N VAL A 283 29.70 27.62 20.18
CA VAL A 283 28.88 28.84 19.95
C VAL A 283 27.39 28.53 19.74
N THR A 284 27.05 27.30 19.34
CA THR A 284 25.65 26.83 19.21
C THR A 284 25.07 26.22 20.50
N ARG A 285 25.88 26.04 21.55
CA ARG A 285 25.39 25.77 22.91
C ARG A 285 25.60 27.05 23.71
N GLY A 286 24.54 27.78 24.01
CA GLY A 286 24.62 29.03 24.78
C GLY A 286 25.20 28.81 26.18
N GLU A 287 26.52 28.82 26.30
CA GLU A 287 27.24 28.99 27.56
C GLU A 287 27.95 30.34 27.50
N VAL A 288 27.35 31.32 28.18
CA VAL A 288 28.01 32.54 28.59
C VAL A 288 29.11 32.13 29.58
N THR A 289 30.35 32.01 29.14
CA THR A 289 31.49 31.96 30.04
C THR A 289 32.01 33.37 30.23
N GLY A 290 31.85 33.86 31.46
CA GLY A 290 32.31 35.17 31.89
C GLY A 290 33.81 35.35 31.65
N GLN A 291 34.16 36.59 31.30
CA GLN A 291 35.53 37.08 31.22
C GLN A 291 36.23 36.93 32.57
N LEU A 292 37.45 36.39 32.56
CA LEU A 292 38.43 36.57 33.63
C LEU A 292 39.18 37.89 33.37
N LEU A 293 39.05 38.83 34.29
CA LEU A 293 40.01 39.93 34.49
C LEU A 293 41.15 39.44 35.41
N PRO A 294 42.37 40.00 35.29
CA PRO A 294 43.52 39.58 36.09
C PRO A 294 43.58 40.41 37.38
N HIS A 295 43.63 39.76 38.53
CA HIS A 295 44.48 40.16 39.67
C HIS A 295 44.43 39.06 40.73
N GLY A 296 45.62 38.73 41.26
CA GLY A 296 45.81 37.68 42.25
C GLY A 296 45.30 38.07 43.64
N ILE A 297 44.94 37.03 44.40
CA ILE A 297 45.09 36.83 45.84
C ILE A 297 44.78 35.34 46.08
N GLU A 298 45.66 34.63 46.78
CA GLU A 298 45.49 33.22 47.17
C GLU A 298 44.34 33.04 48.17
N MET A 299 43.57 31.95 48.05
CA MET A 299 42.88 31.34 49.20
C MET A 299 42.91 29.80 49.13
N ALA A 300 43.42 29.25 50.23
CA ALA A 300 43.44 27.90 50.80
C ALA A 300 42.71 26.71 50.10
N PRO A 301 43.25 25.48 50.23
CA PRO A 301 42.60 24.28 49.71
C PRO A 301 41.38 23.92 50.56
N LYS A 302 40.22 23.78 49.92
CA LYS A 302 39.02 23.18 50.53
C LYS A 302 38.80 21.75 50.01
N PRO A 303 38.26 20.86 50.85
CA PRO A 303 38.46 19.42 50.75
C PRO A 303 37.61 18.77 49.66
N ALA A 304 38.06 17.61 49.19
CA ALA A 304 37.34 16.76 48.27
C ALA A 304 35.95 16.40 48.83
N VAL A 305 34.90 16.78 48.11
CA VAL A 305 33.53 16.30 48.32
C VAL A 305 33.08 15.63 47.04
N ASP A 306 32.64 14.39 47.19
CA ASP A 306 32.33 13.44 46.12
C ASP A 306 31.29 13.95 45.12
N ARG A 307 31.60 13.78 43.84
CA ARG A 307 30.70 14.05 42.70
C ARG A 307 29.57 13.02 42.67
N TYR A 308 28.35 13.41 43.04
CA TYR A 308 27.14 12.70 42.62
C TYR A 308 26.64 13.24 41.27
N TYR A 309 26.46 12.34 40.30
CA TYR A 309 25.97 12.64 38.96
C TYR A 309 24.49 13.01 38.98
N SER A 310 24.16 14.26 38.70
CA SER A 310 22.79 14.72 38.42
C SER A 310 22.46 14.52 36.94
N CYS A 311 21.25 14.04 36.63
CA CYS A 311 20.84 13.82 35.24
C CYS A 311 20.44 15.13 34.55
N GLY A 312 20.66 15.22 33.23
CA GLY A 312 20.48 16.45 32.46
C GLY A 312 19.04 16.99 32.41
N GLN A 313 18.03 16.18 32.75
CA GLN A 313 16.63 16.62 32.85
C GLN A 313 16.35 17.38 34.15
N CYS A 314 16.89 16.93 35.30
CA CYS A 314 16.72 17.62 36.58
C CYS A 314 17.48 18.94 36.65
N VAL A 315 18.67 19.00 36.03
CA VAL A 315 19.45 20.25 35.92
C VAL A 315 18.68 21.31 35.14
N LYS A 316 17.94 20.92 34.09
CA LYS A 316 17.15 21.83 33.28
C LYS A 316 15.86 22.30 33.95
N SER A 317 15.30 21.52 34.87
CA SER A 317 14.01 21.84 35.51
C SER A 317 14.16 22.51 36.89
N GLY A 318 15.39 22.71 37.38
CA GLY A 318 15.67 23.38 38.66
C GLY A 318 15.32 22.55 39.91
N TRP A 319 14.94 21.28 39.74
CA TRP A 319 14.62 20.38 40.85
C TRP A 319 15.88 19.64 41.34
N PRO A 320 16.07 19.47 42.66
CA PRO A 320 17.16 18.67 43.20
C PRO A 320 17.03 17.21 42.73
N CYS A 321 18.06 16.73 42.02
CA CYS A 321 18.08 15.39 41.46
C CYS A 321 18.32 14.37 42.59
N PRO A 322 17.45 13.36 42.78
CA PRO A 322 17.65 12.35 43.83
C PRO A 322 18.83 11.39 43.55
N GLY A 323 19.50 11.50 42.40
CA GLY A 323 20.59 10.60 42.01
C GLY A 323 20.13 9.17 41.71
N ILE A 324 21.03 8.35 41.18
CA ILE A 324 20.80 6.90 41.11
C ILE A 324 20.98 6.37 42.52
N LEU A 325 19.91 5.85 43.11
CA LEU A 325 19.96 5.13 44.39
C LEU A 325 20.92 3.94 44.25
N SER A 326 21.73 3.69 45.28
CA SER A 326 22.65 2.54 45.33
C SER A 326 21.90 1.22 45.08
N GLU A 327 22.63 0.20 44.60
CA GLU A 327 22.12 -1.14 44.23
C GLU A 327 21.26 -1.83 45.32
N GLU A 328 21.30 -1.35 46.55
CA GLU A 328 20.56 -1.89 47.70
C GLU A 328 19.12 -1.37 47.80
N ALA A 329 18.76 -0.26 47.13
CA ALA A 329 17.38 0.25 47.10
C ALA A 329 16.53 -0.32 45.96
N VAL A 330 17.11 -1.09 45.03
CA VAL A 330 16.42 -1.69 43.86
C VAL A 330 15.88 -3.10 44.16
N ARG A 331 15.67 -3.44 45.43
CA ARG A 331 15.02 -4.70 45.86
C ARG A 331 13.60 -4.52 46.39
N PHE A 332 12.77 -3.65 45.83
CA PHE A 332 11.32 -3.77 46.05
C PHE A 332 10.50 -3.23 44.87
N ARG A 333 10.22 -4.12 43.92
CA ARG A 333 8.92 -4.35 43.24
C ARG A 333 9.14 -5.15 41.95
N GLY A 334 9.26 -6.46 42.10
CA GLY A 334 9.08 -7.41 41.02
C GLY A 334 8.41 -8.64 41.60
N ASN A 335 7.09 -8.79 41.40
CA ASN A 335 6.43 -10.08 41.57
C ASN A 335 5.10 -10.14 40.80
N LYS A 336 5.14 -10.83 39.66
CA LYS A 336 4.10 -11.74 39.15
C LYS A 336 4.81 -12.69 38.17
N LEU A 337 5.30 -13.81 38.70
CA LEU A 337 4.66 -15.13 38.74
C LEU A 337 4.75 -15.89 37.40
N ARG A 338 5.76 -16.77 37.32
CA ARG A 338 5.70 -18.01 36.54
C ARG A 338 5.90 -19.17 37.52
N ARG A 339 4.99 -20.14 37.44
CA ARG A 339 4.89 -21.39 38.22
C ARG A 339 6.17 -22.22 38.13
N ILE A 340 6.45 -23.04 39.15
CA ILE A 340 6.38 -24.52 39.12
C ILE A 340 6.57 -25.08 40.55
N ARG A 341 5.59 -25.91 40.96
CA ARG A 341 5.62 -27.16 41.76
C ARG A 341 6.58 -27.26 42.96
N ASP A 342 6.04 -27.57 44.14
CA ASP A 342 6.13 -28.94 44.69
C ASP A 342 5.33 -29.13 46.00
N ASP A 343 5.04 -30.41 46.21
CA ASP A 343 4.32 -31.17 47.24
C ASP A 343 4.39 -30.72 48.71
N SER A 344 3.32 -31.02 49.47
CA SER A 344 3.27 -31.85 50.71
C SER A 344 1.92 -31.65 51.48
N PRO A 345 1.59 -32.36 52.59
CA PRO A 345 0.56 -33.41 52.59
C PRO A 345 -0.65 -33.13 53.50
N ALA A 346 -1.69 -33.97 53.29
CA ALA A 346 -2.75 -34.44 54.19
C ALA A 346 -3.13 -33.66 55.47
N SER A 347 -4.42 -33.29 55.59
CA SER A 347 -5.36 -33.89 56.55
C SER A 347 -6.76 -33.26 56.42
N GLY A 348 -7.83 -34.04 56.65
CA GLY A 348 -9.11 -33.52 57.13
C GLY A 348 -10.34 -33.55 56.20
N SER A 349 -10.88 -34.75 55.98
CA SER A 349 -12.32 -35.12 55.86
C SER A 349 -13.39 -34.01 55.80
N LEU A 350 -14.27 -34.03 54.78
CA LEU A 350 -15.63 -34.60 54.90
C LEU A 350 -16.29 -34.81 53.53
N ALA A 351 -17.10 -35.86 53.46
CA ALA A 351 -17.66 -36.50 52.27
C ALA A 351 -18.81 -35.74 51.58
N SER A 352 -19.03 -36.05 50.29
CA SER A 352 -20.32 -36.62 49.84
C SER A 352 -20.21 -37.23 48.43
N TYR A 353 -20.87 -38.38 48.31
CA TYR A 353 -20.82 -39.38 47.23
C TYR A 353 -21.64 -38.98 46.01
N THR A 354 -21.24 -39.38 44.80
CA THR A 354 -22.16 -40.08 43.86
C THR A 354 -21.39 -40.97 42.88
N LEU A 355 -21.96 -42.14 42.61
CA LEU A 355 -21.39 -43.37 42.06
C LEU A 355 -21.11 -43.35 40.54
N LEU A 356 -20.00 -44.01 40.17
CA LEU A 356 -19.67 -44.47 38.81
C LEU A 356 -20.18 -45.89 38.59
N VAL A 357 -20.79 -46.15 37.44
CA VAL A 357 -21.01 -47.50 36.88
C VAL A 357 -20.13 -47.64 35.63
N PRO A 358 -19.26 -48.65 35.49
CA PRO A 358 -18.54 -48.91 34.25
C PRO A 358 -19.16 -50.12 33.53
N ALA A 359 -19.49 -49.98 32.24
CA ALA A 359 -19.81 -51.11 31.38
C ALA A 359 -18.84 -51.16 30.18
N ARG A 360 -18.04 -52.23 30.18
CA ARG A 360 -17.18 -52.70 29.09
C ARG A 360 -18.00 -52.99 27.81
N SER A 361 -17.43 -52.72 26.64
CA SER A 361 -17.02 -53.79 25.71
C SER A 361 -16.26 -53.22 24.51
N ARG A 362 -15.09 -53.81 24.25
CA ARG A 362 -14.30 -53.66 23.02
C ARG A 362 -14.79 -54.72 22.04
N SER A 363 -15.13 -54.34 20.82
CA SER A 363 -14.92 -55.18 19.65
C SER A 363 -13.81 -54.54 18.81
N ARG A 364 -12.68 -55.23 18.68
CA ARG A 364 -11.59 -54.88 17.77
C ARG A 364 -11.86 -55.59 16.45
N SER A 365 -12.25 -54.85 15.41
CA SER A 365 -11.96 -55.26 14.04
C SER A 365 -10.64 -54.61 13.62
N LEU A 366 -9.62 -55.44 13.37
CA LEU A 366 -8.33 -55.03 12.84
C LEU A 366 -8.36 -55.16 11.32
N THR A 367 -8.66 -54.06 10.65
CA THR A 367 -8.03 -53.73 9.36
C THR A 367 -7.17 -52.49 9.61
N PRO A 368 -5.90 -52.44 9.21
CA PRO A 368 -5.17 -51.18 9.22
C PRO A 368 -5.77 -50.33 8.10
N ALA A 369 -6.78 -49.52 8.43
CA ALA A 369 -7.21 -48.46 7.55
C ALA A 369 -5.97 -47.62 7.21
N LEU A 370 -5.68 -47.44 5.91
CA LEU A 370 -4.68 -46.48 5.45
C LEU A 370 -4.92 -45.17 6.21
N ALA A 371 -4.00 -44.79 7.09
CA ALA A 371 -4.14 -43.59 7.88
C ALA A 371 -3.99 -42.40 6.94
N VAL A 372 -5.12 -41.87 6.46
CA VAL A 372 -5.17 -40.69 5.59
C VAL A 372 -4.48 -39.53 6.32
N THR A 373 -3.51 -38.90 5.65
CA THR A 373 -2.74 -37.80 6.26
C THR A 373 -3.65 -36.63 6.59
N LEU A 374 -3.24 -35.78 7.53
CA LEU A 374 -4.00 -34.56 7.84
C LEU A 374 -4.10 -33.64 6.62
N GLU A 375 -3.04 -33.56 5.82
CA GLU A 375 -3.00 -32.76 4.59
C GLU A 375 -3.98 -33.28 3.53
N ASP A 376 -4.11 -34.60 3.36
CA ASP A 376 -5.07 -35.19 2.42
C ASP A 376 -6.51 -34.94 2.87
N ARG A 377 -6.78 -35.10 4.18
CA ARG A 377 -8.10 -34.78 4.76
C ARG A 377 -8.44 -33.31 4.60
N ALA A 378 -7.47 -32.43 4.82
CA ALA A 378 -7.62 -30.99 4.66
C ALA A 378 -7.90 -30.60 3.22
N THR A 379 -7.13 -31.16 2.29
CA THR A 379 -7.31 -30.93 0.85
C THR A 379 -8.67 -31.41 0.40
N ALA A 380 -9.11 -32.60 0.83
CA ALA A 380 -10.45 -33.11 0.54
C ALA A 380 -11.55 -32.21 1.12
N PHE A 381 -11.40 -31.73 2.36
CA PHE A 381 -12.34 -30.80 2.97
C PHE A 381 -12.42 -29.48 2.19
N PHE A 382 -11.27 -28.92 1.80
CA PHE A 382 -11.19 -27.70 1.01
C PHE A 382 -11.86 -27.87 -0.35
N VAL A 383 -11.55 -28.96 -1.06
CA VAL A 383 -12.15 -29.27 -2.36
C VAL A 383 -13.67 -29.44 -2.25
N HIS A 384 -14.16 -30.11 -1.19
CA HIS A 384 -15.59 -30.28 -0.99
C HIS A 384 -16.34 -28.96 -0.76
N HIS A 385 -15.77 -28.05 0.04
CA HIS A 385 -16.45 -26.81 0.44
C HIS A 385 -16.13 -25.59 -0.41
N TYR A 386 -15.03 -25.55 -1.16
CA TYR A 386 -14.57 -24.33 -1.84
C TYR A 386 -14.34 -24.49 -3.35
N VAL A 387 -14.50 -25.70 -3.88
CA VAL A 387 -14.25 -26.00 -5.29
C VAL A 387 -15.52 -26.56 -5.94
N ARG A 388 -15.98 -25.92 -7.02
CA ARG A 388 -17.04 -26.48 -7.85
C ARG A 388 -16.42 -27.45 -8.87
N GLN A 389 -16.95 -28.67 -8.95
CA GLN A 389 -16.53 -29.67 -9.93
C GLN A 389 -17.67 -30.04 -10.88
N GLY A 390 -17.34 -30.16 -12.17
CA GLY A 390 -18.21 -30.75 -13.20
C GLY A 390 -18.32 -32.26 -13.05
N HIS A 391 -19.31 -32.87 -13.70
CA HIS A 391 -19.43 -34.33 -13.77
C HIS A 391 -18.15 -34.90 -14.44
N ASN A 392 -17.53 -35.93 -13.83
CA ASN A 392 -16.22 -36.50 -14.22
C ASN A 392 -15.01 -35.54 -14.17
N GLY A 393 -15.13 -34.36 -13.57
CA GLY A 393 -14.04 -33.39 -13.46
C GLY A 393 -13.69 -32.67 -14.77
N SER A 394 -14.55 -32.74 -15.79
CA SER A 394 -14.42 -31.94 -17.00
C SER A 394 -14.87 -30.49 -16.75
N LEU A 395 -14.04 -29.51 -17.16
CA LEU A 395 -14.32 -28.08 -17.06
C LEU A 395 -15.44 -27.63 -18.00
N SER A 396 -15.66 -28.36 -19.10
CA SER A 396 -16.70 -28.07 -20.09
C SER A 396 -18.03 -28.77 -19.80
N ALA A 397 -18.14 -29.53 -18.70
CA ALA A 397 -19.36 -30.25 -18.33
C ALA A 397 -20.47 -29.30 -17.83
N PRO A 398 -21.76 -29.59 -18.11
CA PRO A 398 -22.87 -28.82 -17.57
C PRO A 398 -22.81 -28.70 -16.04
N GLY A 399 -22.81 -27.47 -15.53
CA GLY A 399 -22.74 -27.19 -14.09
C GLY A 399 -21.32 -27.20 -13.49
N ALA A 400 -20.25 -27.33 -14.27
CA ALA A 400 -18.87 -27.18 -13.82
C ALA A 400 -18.54 -25.74 -13.37
N ARG A 401 -19.29 -24.74 -13.88
CA ARG A 401 -19.09 -23.31 -13.62
C ARG A 401 -19.31 -22.94 -12.14
N GLY A 402 -18.31 -22.34 -11.49
CA GLY A 402 -18.36 -21.92 -10.08
C GLY A 402 -17.04 -21.44 -9.48
N THR A 403 -16.90 -21.54 -8.16
CA THR A 403 -15.69 -21.09 -7.43
C THR A 403 -14.55 -22.08 -7.59
N ASN A 404 -13.34 -21.57 -7.87
CA ASN A 404 -12.08 -22.35 -7.93
C ASN A 404 -12.13 -23.59 -8.85
N GLU A 405 -12.94 -23.55 -9.90
CA GLU A 405 -13.18 -24.67 -10.83
C GLU A 405 -11.93 -25.16 -11.59
N TYR A 406 -10.90 -24.32 -11.69
CA TYR A 406 -9.60 -24.67 -12.29
C TYR A 406 -8.75 -25.59 -11.41
N LEU A 407 -8.99 -25.62 -10.10
CA LEU A 407 -8.09 -26.23 -9.13
C LEU A 407 -7.96 -27.75 -9.29
N PRO A 408 -9.03 -28.53 -9.57
CA PRO A 408 -8.90 -29.97 -9.79
C PRO A 408 -8.00 -30.33 -10.98
N ALA A 409 -7.97 -29.51 -12.04
CA ALA A 409 -7.10 -29.73 -13.17
C ALA A 409 -5.63 -29.55 -12.77
N LEU A 410 -5.31 -28.45 -12.08
CA LEU A 410 -3.95 -28.18 -11.59
C LEU A 410 -3.47 -29.21 -10.58
N LEU A 411 -4.34 -29.68 -9.68
CA LEU A 411 -3.95 -30.66 -8.66
C LEU A 411 -3.72 -32.08 -9.21
N ARG A 412 -4.19 -32.38 -10.43
CA ARG A 412 -3.99 -33.68 -11.10
C ARG A 412 -2.73 -33.72 -11.96
N GLU A 413 -2.05 -32.60 -12.17
CA GLU A 413 -0.79 -32.57 -12.92
C GLU A 413 0.31 -33.35 -12.19
N GLU A 414 1.21 -34.00 -12.93
CA GLU A 414 2.30 -34.80 -12.34
C GLU A 414 3.23 -33.96 -11.44
N CYS A 415 3.40 -32.68 -11.78
CA CYS A 415 4.33 -31.76 -11.11
C CYS A 415 3.62 -30.51 -10.56
N VAL A 416 2.76 -30.70 -9.57
CA VAL A 416 2.11 -29.56 -8.86
C VAL A 416 3.13 -28.81 -8.00
N SER A 417 3.12 -27.48 -8.06
CA SER A 417 4.07 -26.66 -7.29
C SER A 417 3.88 -26.82 -5.77
N ASP A 418 5.00 -26.76 -5.05
CA ASP A 418 5.00 -26.84 -3.58
C ASP A 418 4.22 -25.70 -2.93
N ALA A 419 4.21 -24.51 -3.55
CA ALA A 419 3.43 -23.37 -3.07
C ALA A 419 1.92 -23.66 -3.13
N LEU A 420 1.44 -24.22 -4.25
CA LEU A 420 0.02 -24.54 -4.44
C LEU A 420 -0.44 -25.65 -3.50
N LYS A 421 0.33 -26.74 -3.36
CA LYS A 421 0.01 -27.82 -2.42
C LYS A 421 -0.12 -27.31 -0.99
N LYS A 422 0.87 -26.53 -0.53
CA LYS A 422 0.92 -26.01 0.85
C LYS A 422 -0.23 -25.06 1.15
N VAL A 423 -0.61 -24.17 0.21
CA VAL A 423 -1.71 -23.22 0.47
C VAL A 423 -3.08 -23.90 0.50
N VAL A 424 -3.31 -24.90 -0.37
CA VAL A 424 -4.57 -25.68 -0.37
C VAL A 424 -4.69 -26.45 0.95
N ALA A 425 -3.63 -27.14 1.37
CA ALA A 425 -3.60 -27.87 2.63
C ALA A 425 -3.77 -26.91 3.83
N ALA A 426 -3.07 -25.78 3.84
CA ALA A 426 -3.20 -24.77 4.89
C ALA A 426 -4.64 -24.23 5.01
N ALA A 427 -5.28 -23.89 3.89
CA ALA A 427 -6.66 -23.41 3.86
C ALA A 427 -7.64 -24.50 4.33
N GLY A 428 -7.42 -25.75 3.92
CA GLY A 428 -8.21 -26.89 4.38
C GLY A 428 -8.08 -27.14 5.88
N ILE A 429 -6.87 -27.11 6.44
CA ILE A 429 -6.66 -27.30 7.89
C ILE A 429 -7.29 -26.15 8.67
N ALA A 430 -7.12 -24.91 8.21
CA ALA A 430 -7.76 -23.75 8.84
C ALA A 430 -9.30 -23.90 8.84
N ALA A 431 -9.89 -24.25 7.70
CA ALA A 431 -11.33 -24.45 7.56
C ALA A 431 -11.83 -25.59 8.46
N MET A 432 -11.18 -26.75 8.45
CA MET A 432 -11.52 -27.87 9.36
C MET A 432 -11.37 -27.50 10.84
N ALA A 433 -10.33 -26.75 11.19
CA ALA A 433 -10.09 -26.32 12.57
C ALA A 433 -11.15 -25.32 13.07
N ASN A 434 -11.78 -24.60 12.15
CA ASN A 434 -12.83 -23.63 12.44
C ASN A 434 -14.24 -24.26 12.41
N ALA A 435 -14.48 -25.24 11.52
CA ALA A 435 -15.74 -25.97 11.44
C ALA A 435 -15.87 -27.06 12.53
N GLY A 436 -14.74 -27.65 12.94
CA GLY A 436 -14.65 -28.59 14.05
C GLY A 436 -14.28 -27.91 15.37
N ASN A 437 -14.64 -28.52 16.50
CA ASN A 437 -14.27 -28.05 17.84
C ASN A 437 -12.80 -28.43 18.16
N SER A 438 -11.86 -27.99 17.32
CA SER A 438 -10.51 -28.55 17.22
C SER A 438 -9.48 -27.88 18.14
N THR A 439 -8.46 -28.66 18.53
CA THR A 439 -7.33 -28.25 19.38
C THR A 439 -6.45 -27.18 18.72
N ALA A 440 -5.87 -26.28 19.53
CA ALA A 440 -4.99 -25.18 19.09
C ALA A 440 -3.82 -25.61 18.15
N SER A 441 -3.43 -26.88 18.19
CA SER A 441 -2.39 -27.48 17.33
C SER A 441 -2.67 -27.30 15.83
N TRP A 442 -3.91 -27.50 15.38
CA TRP A 442 -4.24 -27.46 13.93
C TRP A 442 -4.15 -26.04 13.36
N ARG A 443 -4.48 -25.02 14.16
CA ARG A 443 -4.27 -23.62 13.74
C ARG A 443 -2.79 -23.33 13.54
N GLY A 444 -1.92 -23.76 14.47
CA GLY A 444 -0.48 -23.59 14.33
C GLY A 444 0.09 -24.29 13.09
N GLU A 445 -0.42 -25.46 12.76
CA GLU A 445 -0.03 -26.23 11.57
C GLU A 445 -0.47 -25.54 10.27
N ALA A 446 -1.70 -25.03 10.21
CA ALA A 446 -2.19 -24.25 9.07
C ALA A 446 -1.30 -23.03 8.77
N TYR A 447 -0.92 -22.25 9.80
CA TYR A 447 -0.01 -21.12 9.64
C TYR A 447 1.42 -21.53 9.26
N THR A 448 1.87 -22.70 9.71
CA THR A 448 3.18 -23.25 9.33
C THR A 448 3.23 -23.57 7.84
N LEU A 449 2.22 -24.28 7.33
CA LEU A 449 2.08 -24.57 5.90
C LEU A 449 1.90 -23.30 5.07
N TYR A 450 1.08 -22.35 5.54
CA TYR A 450 0.90 -21.07 4.89
C TYR A 450 2.22 -20.28 4.78
N THR A 451 2.99 -20.19 5.87
CA THR A 451 4.31 -19.54 5.86
C THR A 451 5.29 -20.26 4.92
N GLY A 452 5.21 -21.59 4.86
CA GLY A 452 5.93 -22.39 3.88
C GLY A 452 5.56 -22.05 2.44
N ALA A 453 4.26 -21.88 2.16
CA ALA A 453 3.75 -21.46 0.85
C ALA A 453 4.24 -20.06 0.48
N VAL A 454 4.22 -19.08 1.40
CA VAL A 454 4.76 -17.72 1.19
C VAL A 454 6.23 -17.77 0.76
N ARG A 455 7.05 -18.57 1.47
CA ARG A 455 8.49 -18.70 1.18
C ARG A 455 8.73 -19.31 -0.20
N GLN A 456 7.99 -20.36 -0.54
CA GLN A 456 8.11 -21.00 -1.84
C GLN A 456 7.65 -20.07 -2.96
N LEU A 457 6.50 -19.42 -2.79
CA LEU A 457 5.96 -18.49 -3.77
C LEU A 457 6.90 -17.32 -4.01
N ARG A 458 7.56 -16.81 -2.96
CA ARG A 458 8.61 -15.79 -3.13
C ARG A 458 9.73 -16.28 -4.05
N SER A 459 10.20 -17.52 -3.88
CA SER A 459 11.20 -18.11 -4.77
C SER A 459 10.68 -18.26 -6.20
N ASP A 460 9.43 -18.71 -6.36
CA ASP A 460 8.83 -18.92 -7.67
C ASP A 460 8.63 -17.58 -8.42
N LEU A 461 8.36 -16.48 -7.71
CA LEU A 461 8.22 -15.13 -8.28
C LEU A 461 9.54 -14.50 -8.72
N TYR A 462 10.68 -14.88 -8.14
CA TYR A 462 12.00 -14.43 -8.61
C TYR A 462 12.48 -15.17 -9.86
N ASP A 463 11.92 -16.34 -10.13
CA ASP A 463 12.24 -17.13 -11.31
C ASP A 463 11.40 -16.67 -12.53
N PRO A 464 12.02 -16.30 -13.66
CA PRO A 464 11.33 -15.73 -14.81
C PRO A 464 10.36 -16.69 -15.52
N VAL A 465 10.51 -18.00 -15.31
CA VAL A 465 9.63 -19.04 -15.86
C VAL A 465 8.54 -19.36 -14.85
N ARG A 466 8.90 -19.65 -13.60
CA ARG A 466 7.93 -20.06 -12.56
C ARG A 466 6.96 -18.94 -12.21
N SER A 467 7.40 -17.70 -12.27
CA SER A 467 6.56 -16.53 -12.01
C SER A 467 5.35 -16.40 -12.95
N LYS A 468 5.39 -17.07 -14.12
CA LYS A 468 4.29 -17.08 -15.09
C LYS A 468 3.42 -18.35 -15.05
N LEU A 469 3.73 -19.34 -14.22
CA LEU A 469 2.99 -20.59 -14.16
C LEU A 469 1.57 -20.43 -13.60
N ASP A 470 0.66 -21.31 -14.05
CA ASP A 470 -0.75 -21.38 -13.58
C ASP A 470 -0.81 -21.67 -12.07
N HIS A 471 0.09 -22.54 -11.60
CA HIS A 471 0.28 -22.83 -10.18
C HIS A 471 0.62 -21.60 -9.34
N THR A 472 1.44 -20.68 -9.86
CA THR A 472 1.86 -19.46 -9.17
C THR A 472 0.68 -18.52 -9.00
N LEU A 473 -0.08 -18.27 -10.08
CA LEU A 473 -1.28 -17.44 -10.03
C LEU A 473 -2.35 -18.04 -9.11
N ALA A 474 -2.61 -19.35 -9.22
CA ALA A 474 -3.54 -20.07 -8.35
C ALA A 474 -3.13 -19.97 -6.87
N ALA A 475 -1.84 -20.14 -6.57
CA ALA A 475 -1.34 -20.03 -5.20
C ALA A 475 -1.58 -18.63 -4.62
N VAL A 476 -1.24 -17.57 -5.35
CA VAL A 476 -1.48 -16.17 -4.92
C VAL A 476 -2.96 -15.93 -4.61
N MET A 477 -3.87 -16.38 -5.48
CA MET A 477 -5.32 -16.21 -5.29
C MET A 477 -5.83 -16.99 -4.06
N LEU A 478 -5.36 -18.22 -3.88
CA LEU A 478 -5.73 -19.07 -2.74
C LEU A 478 -5.13 -18.60 -1.42
N MET A 479 -4.02 -17.87 -1.43
CA MET A 479 -3.52 -17.19 -0.23
C MET A 479 -4.51 -16.14 0.25
N GLY A 480 -5.14 -15.38 -0.66
CA GLY A 480 -6.27 -14.53 -0.31
C GLY A 480 -7.44 -15.31 0.31
N THR A 481 -7.75 -16.49 -0.23
CA THR A 481 -8.79 -17.37 0.34
C THR A 481 -8.41 -17.86 1.75
N PHE A 482 -7.14 -18.19 1.98
CA PHE A 482 -6.63 -18.57 3.31
C PHE A 482 -6.87 -17.46 4.33
N GLU A 483 -6.56 -16.19 4.01
CA GLU A 483 -6.78 -15.06 4.91
C GLU A 483 -8.25 -14.94 5.33
N VAL A 484 -9.18 -15.14 4.38
CA VAL A 484 -10.64 -15.12 4.64
C VAL A 484 -11.09 -16.26 5.54
N ILE A 485 -10.46 -17.44 5.41
CA ILE A 485 -10.79 -18.63 6.21
C ILE A 485 -10.19 -18.51 7.62
N ALA A 486 -8.91 -18.18 7.73
CA ALA A 486 -8.13 -18.28 8.95
C ALA A 486 -8.28 -17.05 9.87
N SER A 487 -8.49 -15.86 9.31
CA SER A 487 -8.60 -14.61 10.07
C SER A 487 -9.88 -13.84 9.74
N GLY A 488 -10.43 -13.17 10.75
CA GLY A 488 -11.65 -12.36 10.64
C GLY A 488 -11.48 -10.97 11.23
N ASP A 489 -10.25 -10.46 11.27
CA ASP A 489 -9.95 -9.11 11.74
C ASP A 489 -9.64 -8.13 10.60
N ALA A 490 -9.60 -6.84 10.91
CA ALA A 490 -9.30 -5.79 9.92
C ALA A 490 -7.92 -5.95 9.25
N SER A 491 -6.98 -6.66 9.89
CA SER A 491 -5.66 -6.92 9.32
C SER A 491 -5.70 -7.95 8.19
N SER A 492 -6.58 -8.96 8.31
CA SER A 492 -6.86 -9.97 7.27
C SER A 492 -7.28 -9.33 5.95
N MET A 493 -8.16 -8.33 5.99
CA MET A 493 -8.64 -7.66 4.80
C MET A 493 -7.55 -6.84 4.09
N LYS A 494 -6.59 -6.28 4.84
CA LYS A 494 -5.42 -5.62 4.26
C LYS A 494 -4.51 -6.65 3.56
N SER A 495 -4.29 -7.80 4.19
CA SER A 495 -3.55 -8.92 3.58
C SER A 495 -4.24 -9.45 2.32
N PHE A 496 -5.57 -9.59 2.35
CA PHE A 496 -6.39 -9.95 1.20
C PHE A 496 -6.22 -8.93 0.05
N GLY A 497 -6.26 -7.63 0.36
CA GLY A 497 -5.99 -6.56 -0.61
C GLY A 497 -4.61 -6.67 -1.27
N HIS A 498 -3.57 -7.00 -0.51
CA HIS A 498 -2.23 -7.23 -1.06
C HIS A 498 -2.17 -8.44 -2.00
N HIS A 499 -2.84 -9.55 -1.65
CA HIS A 499 -2.91 -10.74 -2.52
C HIS A 499 -3.69 -10.46 -3.80
N THR A 500 -4.74 -9.64 -3.73
CA THR A 500 -5.46 -9.20 -4.94
C THR A 500 -4.58 -8.31 -5.83
N LEU A 501 -3.78 -7.41 -5.24
CA LEU A 501 -2.81 -6.62 -6.01
C LEU A 501 -1.72 -7.52 -6.63
N ALA A 502 -1.19 -8.47 -5.87
CA ALA A 502 -0.22 -9.45 -6.37
C ALA A 502 -0.81 -10.29 -7.50
N THR A 503 -2.08 -10.67 -7.41
CA THR A 503 -2.83 -11.35 -8.48
C THR A 503 -2.83 -10.50 -9.74
N ALA A 504 -3.20 -9.21 -9.64
CA ALA A 504 -3.20 -8.31 -10.80
C ALA A 504 -1.82 -8.22 -11.47
N LEU A 505 -0.74 -8.11 -10.68
CA LEU A 505 0.63 -8.07 -11.17
C LEU A 505 1.07 -9.41 -11.81
N CYS A 506 0.64 -10.56 -11.28
CA CYS A 506 0.93 -11.86 -11.89
C CYS A 506 0.26 -12.00 -13.26
N ILE A 507 -0.98 -11.52 -13.40
CA ILE A 507 -1.65 -11.48 -14.70
C ILE A 507 -0.88 -10.54 -15.66
N GLN A 508 -0.31 -9.42 -15.15
CA GLN A 508 0.53 -8.50 -15.95
C GLN A 508 1.74 -9.20 -16.51
N LEU A 509 2.43 -9.94 -15.66
CA LEU A 509 3.64 -10.66 -16.01
C LEU A 509 3.37 -11.78 -17.05
N ARG A 510 2.20 -12.42 -16.97
CA ARG A 510 1.80 -13.52 -17.87
C ARG A 510 1.42 -13.04 -19.28
N GLY A 511 0.90 -11.81 -19.42
CA GLY A 511 0.58 -11.22 -20.71
C GLY A 511 -0.48 -11.99 -21.51
N ARG A 512 -0.39 -11.96 -22.85
CA ARG A 512 -1.37 -12.59 -23.77
C ARG A 512 -1.36 -14.12 -23.76
N GLU A 513 -0.25 -14.74 -23.35
CA GLU A 513 -0.06 -16.18 -23.49
C GLU A 513 -0.94 -17.01 -22.54
N GLN A 514 -1.57 -16.36 -21.54
CA GLN A 514 -2.49 -16.99 -20.60
C GLN A 514 -3.91 -17.23 -21.14
N PHE A 515 -4.14 -17.04 -22.43
CA PHE A 515 -5.44 -17.30 -23.06
C PHE A 515 -5.35 -18.47 -24.02
N ARG A 516 -4.48 -19.46 -23.77
CA ARG A 516 -4.26 -20.59 -24.67
C ARG A 516 -5.03 -21.85 -24.27
N SER A 517 -5.45 -21.96 -23.01
CA SER A 517 -6.18 -23.13 -22.51
C SER A 517 -7.40 -22.73 -21.67
N GLU A 518 -8.37 -23.64 -21.56
CA GLU A 518 -9.58 -23.44 -20.76
C GLU A 518 -9.25 -23.17 -19.28
N VAL A 519 -8.26 -23.87 -18.71
CA VAL A 519 -7.80 -23.67 -17.32
C VAL A 519 -7.31 -22.25 -17.09
N GLN A 520 -6.51 -21.71 -18.01
CA GLN A 520 -5.97 -20.36 -17.89
C GLN A 520 -7.05 -19.29 -18.03
N ILE A 521 -8.05 -19.52 -18.89
CA ILE A 521 -9.22 -18.65 -19.01
C ILE A 521 -10.04 -18.68 -17.71
N ARG A 522 -10.31 -19.85 -17.12
CA ARG A 522 -11.03 -19.94 -15.83
C ARG A 522 -10.26 -19.25 -14.69
N LEU A 523 -8.94 -19.42 -14.64
CA LEU A 523 -8.06 -18.70 -13.71
C LEU A 523 -8.19 -17.18 -13.87
N PHE A 524 -8.09 -16.69 -15.11
CA PHE A 524 -8.23 -15.27 -15.40
C PHE A 524 -9.61 -14.72 -15.00
N LEU A 525 -10.69 -15.43 -15.33
CA LEU A 525 -12.06 -14.99 -15.01
C LEU A 525 -12.30 -14.92 -13.51
N GLN A 526 -11.84 -15.92 -12.75
CA GLN A 526 -11.89 -15.88 -11.29
C GLN A 526 -11.03 -14.73 -10.74
N ALA A 527 -9.83 -14.52 -11.28
CA ALA A 527 -8.95 -13.43 -10.84
C ALA A 527 -9.57 -12.05 -11.10
N ARG A 528 -10.13 -11.82 -12.29
CA ARG A 528 -10.86 -10.60 -12.65
C ARG A 528 -12.00 -10.34 -11.68
N ARG A 529 -12.79 -11.37 -11.36
CA ARG A 529 -13.89 -11.27 -10.38
C ARG A 529 -13.37 -10.84 -8.99
N LEU A 530 -12.31 -11.48 -8.49
CA LEU A 530 -11.72 -11.14 -7.18
C LEU A 530 -11.20 -9.70 -7.16
N ILE A 531 -10.53 -9.26 -8.24
CA ILE A 531 -10.00 -7.90 -8.37
C ILE A 531 -11.14 -6.88 -8.36
N VAL A 532 -12.13 -7.01 -9.24
CA VAL A 532 -13.26 -6.07 -9.33
C VAL A 532 -14.00 -5.96 -7.99
N GLN A 533 -14.28 -7.11 -7.34
CA GLN A 533 -14.94 -7.14 -6.04
C GLN A 533 -14.13 -6.44 -4.96
N THR A 534 -12.84 -6.74 -4.83
CA THR A 534 -11.97 -6.12 -3.83
C THR A 534 -11.83 -4.61 -4.06
N TYR A 535 -11.72 -4.20 -5.32
CA TYR A 535 -11.51 -2.79 -5.68
C TYR A 535 -12.79 -1.96 -5.45
N HIS A 536 -13.97 -2.56 -5.58
CA HIS A 536 -15.21 -1.95 -5.10
C HIS A 536 -15.25 -1.77 -3.58
N GLN A 537 -14.68 -2.71 -2.81
CA GLN A 537 -14.64 -2.64 -1.34
C GLN A 537 -13.66 -1.57 -0.86
N LEU A 538 -12.44 -1.57 -1.42
CA LEU A 538 -11.38 -0.63 -1.07
C LEU A 538 -11.54 0.75 -1.74
N GLN A 539 -12.44 0.85 -2.73
CA GLN A 539 -12.62 2.00 -3.62
C GLN A 539 -11.28 2.41 -4.28
N LEU A 540 -10.63 1.43 -4.91
CA LEU A 540 -9.39 1.62 -5.66
C LEU A 540 -9.66 1.59 -7.16
N ALA A 541 -8.83 2.30 -7.92
CA ALA A 541 -8.89 2.28 -9.38
C ALA A 541 -8.31 0.96 -9.90
N ILE A 542 -9.06 0.27 -10.75
CA ILE A 542 -8.68 -0.99 -11.37
C ILE A 542 -7.43 -0.79 -12.24
N PRO A 543 -6.41 -1.66 -12.15
CA PRO A 543 -5.22 -1.55 -12.98
C PRO A 543 -5.58 -1.62 -14.47
N TYR A 544 -5.02 -0.70 -15.27
CA TYR A 544 -5.26 -0.63 -16.73
C TYR A 544 -5.07 -1.97 -17.44
N SER A 545 -4.10 -2.75 -16.99
CA SER A 545 -3.80 -4.07 -17.53
C SER A 545 -5.01 -5.01 -17.54
N LEU A 546 -5.86 -4.97 -16.51
CA LEU A 546 -7.06 -5.82 -16.42
C LEU A 546 -8.06 -5.49 -17.54
N LYS A 547 -8.18 -4.20 -17.89
CA LYS A 547 -9.06 -3.71 -18.95
C LYS A 547 -8.64 -4.22 -20.33
N CYS A 548 -7.33 -4.25 -20.62
CA CYS A 548 -6.81 -4.73 -21.90
C CYS A 548 -7.10 -6.23 -22.14
N TRP A 549 -7.19 -7.01 -21.07
CA TRP A 549 -7.32 -8.46 -21.16
C TRP A 549 -8.74 -8.95 -21.33
N SER A 550 -9.73 -8.18 -20.85
CA SER A 550 -11.15 -8.49 -21.07
C SER A 550 -11.44 -8.70 -22.56
N HIS A 551 -10.89 -7.85 -23.43
CA HIS A 551 -11.04 -7.99 -24.89
C HIS A 551 -10.34 -9.22 -25.48
N TRP A 552 -9.23 -9.68 -24.92
CA TRP A 552 -8.53 -10.87 -25.43
C TRP A 552 -9.19 -12.17 -24.97
N ALA A 553 -9.71 -12.20 -23.74
CA ALA A 553 -10.49 -13.32 -23.25
C ALA A 553 -11.77 -13.56 -24.06
N GLU A 554 -12.35 -12.52 -24.67
CA GLU A 554 -13.56 -12.61 -25.51
C GLU A 554 -13.38 -13.48 -26.76
N THR A 555 -12.17 -13.57 -27.31
CA THR A 555 -11.93 -14.27 -28.58
C THR A 555 -12.17 -15.79 -28.55
N ILE A 556 -12.31 -16.37 -27.34
CA ILE A 556 -12.39 -17.83 -27.13
C ILE A 556 -13.68 -18.22 -26.38
N GLN A 557 -14.52 -17.25 -26.03
CA GLN A 557 -15.65 -17.47 -25.12
C GLN A 557 -16.97 -17.79 -25.82
N SER A 558 -17.84 -18.50 -25.09
CA SER A 558 -19.21 -18.79 -25.53
C SER A 558 -20.12 -17.55 -25.49
N GLU A 559 -21.22 -17.59 -26.23
CA GLU A 559 -22.21 -16.51 -26.28
C GLU A 559 -22.77 -16.17 -24.88
N GLU A 560 -22.93 -17.16 -23.99
CA GLU A 560 -23.35 -16.91 -22.60
C GLU A 560 -22.28 -16.17 -21.78
N GLU A 561 -20.99 -16.43 -22.02
CA GLU A 561 -19.88 -15.77 -21.33
C GLU A 561 -19.70 -14.33 -21.80
N PHE A 562 -20.09 -14.02 -23.05
CA PHE A 562 -20.11 -12.65 -23.55
C PHE A 562 -21.01 -11.74 -22.71
N ALA A 563 -22.21 -12.19 -22.36
CA ALA A 563 -23.11 -11.44 -21.48
C ALA A 563 -22.45 -11.14 -20.12
N ALA A 564 -21.76 -12.11 -19.53
CA ALA A 564 -21.05 -11.90 -18.26
C ALA A 564 -19.82 -10.98 -18.39
N ASN A 565 -19.14 -10.99 -19.54
CA ASN A 565 -18.05 -10.07 -19.83
C ASN A 565 -18.54 -8.62 -19.90
N ARG A 566 -19.62 -8.36 -20.64
CA ARG A 566 -20.21 -7.02 -20.73
C ARG A 566 -20.57 -6.48 -19.34
N PHE A 567 -21.15 -7.32 -18.48
CA PHE A 567 -21.41 -6.96 -17.08
C PHE A 567 -20.11 -6.65 -16.30
N SER A 568 -19.07 -7.45 -16.50
CA SER A 568 -17.77 -7.25 -15.85
C SER A 568 -17.14 -5.92 -16.28
N GLU A 569 -17.20 -5.54 -17.55
CA GLU A 569 -16.71 -4.25 -18.06
C GLU A 569 -17.45 -3.05 -17.46
N ILE A 570 -18.77 -3.16 -17.28
CA ILE A 570 -19.57 -2.12 -16.62
C ILE A 570 -19.11 -1.97 -15.16
N ASN A 571 -18.94 -3.09 -14.44
CA ASN A 571 -18.43 -3.06 -13.07
C ASN A 571 -17.03 -2.49 -12.96
N GLU A 572 -16.15 -2.79 -13.93
CA GLU A 572 -14.80 -2.25 -13.94
C GLU A 572 -14.81 -0.72 -14.04
N ARG A 573 -15.61 -0.17 -14.97
CA ARG A 573 -15.78 1.28 -15.11
C ARG A 573 -16.44 1.90 -13.89
N LEU A 574 -17.43 1.24 -13.29
CA LEU A 574 -18.05 1.70 -12.06
C LEU A 574 -17.07 1.72 -10.88
N ALA A 575 -16.20 0.72 -10.75
CA ALA A 575 -15.19 0.68 -9.70
C ALA A 575 -14.23 1.87 -9.80
N ASN A 576 -13.78 2.19 -11.02
CA ASN A 576 -12.97 3.39 -11.29
C ASN A 576 -13.73 4.67 -10.95
N ALA A 577 -15.00 4.80 -11.37
CA ALA A 577 -15.81 5.97 -11.06
C ALA A 577 -15.97 6.17 -9.53
N ARG A 578 -16.19 5.10 -8.78
CA ARG A 578 -16.26 5.14 -7.31
C ARG A 578 -14.91 5.49 -6.68
N ALA A 579 -13.80 4.99 -7.23
CA ALA A 579 -12.46 5.35 -6.77
C ALA A 579 -12.14 6.83 -7.01
N GLU A 580 -12.51 7.38 -8.16
CA GLU A 580 -12.34 8.79 -8.48
C GLU A 580 -13.17 9.70 -7.57
N ILE A 581 -14.43 9.34 -7.27
CA ILE A 581 -15.27 10.07 -6.30
C ILE A 581 -14.54 10.20 -4.96
N LYS A 582 -13.92 9.10 -4.48
CA LYS A 582 -13.12 9.09 -3.24
C LYS A 582 -11.85 9.95 -3.38
N GLN A 583 -11.07 9.76 -4.45
CA GLN A 583 -9.77 10.43 -4.64
C GLN A 583 -9.92 11.95 -4.79
N GLN A 584 -10.89 12.39 -5.58
CA GLN A 584 -11.20 13.80 -5.81
C GLN A 584 -12.04 14.41 -4.69
N ARG A 585 -12.39 13.63 -3.65
CA ARG A 585 -13.23 14.04 -2.52
C ARG A 585 -14.54 14.71 -2.96
N ILE A 586 -15.17 14.16 -4.01
CA ILE A 586 -16.45 14.66 -4.51
C ILE A 586 -17.51 14.37 -3.45
N SER A 587 -18.12 15.42 -2.91
CA SER A 587 -19.16 15.34 -1.88
C SER A 587 -20.55 15.77 -2.35
N SER A 588 -20.63 16.47 -3.49
CA SER A 588 -21.91 16.98 -4.03
C SER A 588 -22.84 15.83 -4.44
N PRO A 589 -24.06 15.73 -3.85
CA PRO A 589 -24.99 14.65 -4.13
C PRO A 589 -25.43 14.58 -5.59
N SER A 590 -25.71 15.72 -6.21
CA SER A 590 -26.14 15.81 -7.62
C SER A 590 -25.05 15.34 -8.60
N VAL A 591 -23.79 15.66 -8.31
CA VAL A 591 -22.63 15.17 -9.10
C VAL A 591 -22.46 13.67 -8.94
N ILE A 592 -22.58 13.15 -7.70
CA ILE A 592 -22.48 11.71 -7.43
C ILE A 592 -23.63 10.96 -8.10
N ALA A 593 -24.87 11.44 -7.97
CA ALA A 593 -26.05 10.83 -8.59
C ALA A 593 -25.97 10.83 -10.12
N SER A 594 -25.67 11.98 -10.74
CA SER A 594 -25.53 12.07 -12.20
C SER A 594 -24.41 11.19 -12.77
N ARG A 595 -23.37 10.91 -11.97
CA ARG A 595 -22.28 10.01 -12.35
C ARG A 595 -22.63 8.54 -12.17
N LEU A 596 -23.24 8.16 -11.04
CA LEU A 596 -23.51 6.76 -10.70
C LEU A 596 -24.79 6.21 -11.35
N LEU A 597 -25.83 7.03 -11.55
CA LEU A 597 -27.08 6.57 -12.17
C LEU A 597 -26.89 6.14 -13.63
N LYS A 598 -25.94 6.73 -14.36
CA LYS A 598 -25.56 6.27 -15.71
C LYS A 598 -25.16 4.79 -15.72
N PHE A 599 -24.44 4.36 -14.68
CA PHE A 599 -24.07 2.95 -14.54
C PHE A 599 -25.26 2.07 -14.14
N ASP A 600 -26.20 2.58 -13.34
CA ASP A 600 -27.44 1.84 -13.03
C ASP A 600 -28.26 1.60 -14.31
N ASP A 601 -28.36 2.60 -15.18
CA ASP A 601 -29.03 2.51 -16.48
C ASP A 601 -28.37 1.47 -17.39
N GLU A 602 -27.03 1.46 -17.47
CA GLU A 602 -26.26 0.47 -18.24
C GLU A 602 -26.43 -0.95 -17.68
N ILE A 603 -26.44 -1.10 -16.35
CA ILE A 603 -26.63 -2.39 -15.67
C ILE A 603 -28.06 -2.92 -15.88
N GLU A 604 -29.06 -2.04 -15.87
CA GLU A 604 -30.44 -2.41 -16.17
C GLU A 604 -30.62 -2.74 -17.67
N ALA A 605 -29.93 -2.03 -18.56
CA ALA A 605 -29.89 -2.38 -19.98
C ALA A 605 -29.30 -3.79 -20.18
N TRP A 606 -28.15 -4.07 -19.56
CA TRP A 606 -27.56 -5.40 -19.56
C TRP A 606 -28.55 -6.48 -19.10
N ARG A 607 -29.30 -6.24 -18.02
CA ARG A 607 -30.33 -7.17 -17.53
C ARG A 607 -31.40 -7.45 -18.59
N ARG A 608 -31.86 -6.43 -19.31
CA ARG A 608 -32.88 -6.56 -20.36
C ARG A 608 -32.39 -7.35 -21.57
N ASP A 609 -31.10 -7.23 -21.87
CA ASP A 609 -30.46 -7.87 -23.03
C ASP A 609 -29.98 -9.31 -22.77
N LEU A 610 -30.20 -9.84 -21.55
CA LEU A 610 -29.82 -11.20 -21.21
C LEU A 610 -30.61 -12.25 -22.02
N PRO A 611 -29.96 -13.34 -22.46
CA PRO A 611 -30.64 -14.41 -23.17
C PRO A 611 -31.58 -15.19 -22.23
N ALA A 612 -32.60 -15.84 -22.80
CA ALA A 612 -33.60 -16.59 -22.04
C ALA A 612 -33.00 -17.71 -21.17
N SER A 613 -31.81 -18.23 -21.52
CA SER A 613 -31.10 -19.24 -20.71
C SER A 613 -30.69 -18.73 -19.33
N TRP A 614 -30.65 -17.41 -19.10
CA TRP A 614 -30.30 -16.79 -17.82
C TRP A 614 -31.48 -16.56 -16.89
N ALA A 615 -32.71 -16.80 -17.36
CA ALA A 615 -33.92 -16.56 -16.60
C ALA A 615 -34.01 -17.50 -15.38
N TYR A 616 -34.19 -16.93 -14.20
CA TYR A 616 -34.49 -17.68 -12.98
C TYR A 616 -36.00 -17.73 -12.72
N LYS A 617 -36.45 -18.71 -11.93
CA LYS A 617 -37.86 -18.89 -11.56
C LYS A 617 -38.03 -18.72 -10.06
N SER A 618 -38.97 -17.86 -9.64
CA SER A 618 -39.31 -17.66 -8.24
C SER A 618 -40.44 -18.58 -7.81
N TYR A 619 -40.35 -19.13 -6.60
CA TYR A 619 -41.31 -20.07 -6.02
C TYR A 619 -41.67 -19.65 -4.61
N CYS A 620 -42.90 -19.98 -4.20
CA CYS A 620 -43.34 -19.86 -2.81
C CYS A 620 -43.36 -21.26 -2.17
N SER A 621 -42.65 -21.42 -1.06
CA SER A 621 -42.66 -22.64 -0.25
C SER A 621 -44.01 -22.76 0.47
N VAL A 622 -44.65 -23.93 0.33
CA VAL A 622 -45.85 -24.28 1.09
C VAL A 622 -45.40 -24.75 2.46
N ARG A 623 -45.74 -24.00 3.52
CA ARG A 623 -45.42 -24.40 4.90
C ARG A 623 -46.09 -25.74 5.22
N SER A 624 -45.31 -26.79 5.42
CA SER A 624 -45.78 -27.97 6.14
C SER A 624 -45.86 -27.61 7.62
N THR A 625 -47.04 -27.75 8.22
CA THR A 625 -47.29 -27.52 9.64
C THR A 625 -46.36 -28.40 10.49
N GLY A 626 -45.38 -27.80 11.17
CA GLY A 626 -44.48 -28.48 12.12
C GLY A 626 -42.96 -28.37 11.84
N SER A 627 -42.52 -27.67 10.80
CA SER A 627 -41.08 -27.50 10.50
C SER A 627 -40.41 -26.34 11.27
N PRO A 628 -39.10 -26.42 11.59
CA PRO A 628 -38.35 -25.37 12.30
C PRO A 628 -38.33 -24.01 11.56
N PRO A 629 -37.94 -22.90 12.22
CA PRO A 629 -37.90 -21.57 11.62
C PRO A 629 -37.13 -21.57 10.28
N SER A 630 -37.76 -21.05 9.23
CA SER A 630 -37.56 -21.51 7.85
C SER A 630 -36.17 -21.26 7.25
N GLU A 631 -35.61 -22.30 6.62
CA GLU A 631 -34.43 -22.28 5.73
C GLU A 631 -34.58 -21.34 4.52
N VAL A 632 -35.79 -20.83 4.30
CA VAL A 632 -36.21 -19.96 3.20
C VAL A 632 -36.75 -18.64 3.77
N PHE A 633 -36.23 -17.50 3.32
CA PHE A 633 -36.69 -16.18 3.74
C PHE A 633 -38.10 -15.90 3.22
N GLU A 634 -39.02 -15.50 4.12
CA GLU A 634 -40.43 -15.16 3.79
C GLU A 634 -41.16 -16.23 2.94
N SER A 635 -40.73 -17.50 3.01
CA SER A 635 -41.22 -18.59 2.16
C SER A 635 -41.04 -18.35 0.64
N HIS A 636 -40.16 -17.46 0.19
CA HIS A 636 -39.87 -17.25 -1.22
C HIS A 636 -38.44 -17.69 -1.57
N TYR A 637 -38.25 -18.39 -2.68
CA TYR A 637 -36.93 -18.76 -3.16
C TYR A 637 -36.85 -18.81 -4.69
N ASP A 638 -35.66 -18.56 -5.22
CA ASP A 638 -35.39 -18.56 -6.65
C ASP A 638 -34.61 -19.81 -7.07
N LYS A 639 -34.99 -20.44 -8.19
CA LYS A 639 -34.18 -21.48 -8.85
C LYS A 639 -33.51 -20.91 -10.09
N TYR A 640 -32.21 -21.16 -10.20
CA TYR A 640 -31.36 -20.69 -11.29
C TYR A 640 -30.93 -21.85 -12.20
N PRO A 641 -30.48 -21.56 -13.44
CA PRO A 641 -29.97 -22.58 -14.34
C PRO A 641 -28.69 -23.25 -13.79
N ASP A 642 -27.76 -22.45 -13.27
CA ASP A 642 -26.56 -22.95 -12.57
C ASP A 642 -26.09 -21.97 -11.46
N LEU A 643 -25.09 -22.42 -10.69
CA LEU A 643 -24.51 -21.68 -9.57
C LEU A 643 -23.79 -20.39 -9.99
N TRP A 644 -23.14 -20.40 -11.17
CA TRP A 644 -22.40 -19.25 -11.69
C TRP A 644 -23.34 -18.14 -12.14
N ILE A 645 -24.45 -18.48 -12.81
CA ILE A 645 -25.52 -17.54 -13.16
C ILE A 645 -26.15 -16.97 -11.88
N ALA A 646 -26.47 -17.82 -10.89
CA ALA A 646 -27.01 -17.37 -9.61
C ALA A 646 -26.06 -16.37 -8.92
N SER A 647 -24.77 -16.67 -8.93
CA SER A 647 -23.75 -15.77 -8.38
C SER A 647 -23.63 -14.47 -9.17
N THR A 648 -23.80 -14.49 -10.49
CA THR A 648 -23.73 -13.30 -11.34
C THR A 648 -24.95 -12.39 -11.12
N TRP A 649 -26.14 -12.97 -10.95
CA TRP A 649 -27.34 -12.23 -10.50
C TRP A 649 -27.13 -11.56 -9.14
N ASN A 650 -26.47 -12.22 -8.20
CA ASN A 650 -26.13 -11.60 -6.91
C ASN A 650 -25.07 -10.50 -7.03
N ASN A 651 -24.12 -10.60 -7.96
CA ASN A 651 -23.21 -9.51 -8.28
C ASN A 651 -23.98 -8.30 -8.84
N TYR A 652 -24.91 -8.52 -9.78
CA TYR A 652 -25.83 -7.48 -10.29
C TYR A 652 -26.56 -6.76 -9.15
N ARG A 653 -27.15 -7.51 -8.22
CA ARG A 653 -27.85 -6.95 -7.05
C ARG A 653 -26.90 -6.15 -6.16
N SER A 654 -25.73 -6.72 -5.87
CA SER A 654 -24.71 -6.09 -5.01
C SER A 654 -24.21 -4.76 -5.57
N VAL A 655 -24.02 -4.67 -6.88
CA VAL A 655 -23.54 -3.45 -7.53
C VAL A 655 -24.59 -2.34 -7.47
N ARG A 656 -25.86 -2.67 -7.70
CA ARG A 656 -26.96 -1.72 -7.53
C ARG A 656 -27.12 -1.27 -6.08
N LEU A 657 -26.90 -2.17 -5.11
CA LEU A 657 -26.81 -1.77 -3.70
C LEU A 657 -25.71 -0.73 -3.48
N LEU A 658 -24.51 -0.93 -4.04
CA LEU A 658 -23.39 0.01 -3.91
C LEU A 658 -23.69 1.38 -4.53
N ILE A 659 -24.35 1.42 -5.70
CA ILE A 659 -24.72 2.67 -6.38
C ILE A 659 -25.72 3.47 -5.54
N HIS A 660 -26.87 2.87 -5.21
CA HIS A 660 -27.94 3.59 -4.55
C HIS A 660 -27.61 3.93 -3.10
N GLU A 661 -26.83 3.10 -2.42
CA GLU A 661 -26.35 3.42 -1.06
C GLU A 661 -25.37 4.60 -1.08
N ALA A 662 -24.48 4.71 -2.09
CA ALA A 662 -23.59 5.85 -2.23
C ALA A 662 -24.36 7.16 -2.49
N ILE A 663 -25.41 7.11 -3.32
CA ILE A 663 -26.29 8.26 -3.58
C ILE A 663 -27.00 8.67 -2.29
N ILE A 664 -27.67 7.73 -1.61
CA ILE A 664 -28.41 8.03 -0.38
C ILE A 664 -27.46 8.59 0.71
N ALA A 665 -26.29 7.99 0.90
CA ALA A 665 -25.32 8.45 1.89
C ALA A 665 -24.84 9.88 1.61
N ALA A 666 -24.56 10.21 0.34
CA ALA A 666 -24.17 11.56 -0.04
C ALA A 666 -25.30 12.57 0.17
N THR A 667 -26.52 12.25 -0.31
CA THR A 667 -27.69 13.14 -0.21
C THR A 667 -28.10 13.39 1.23
N LEU A 668 -28.10 12.39 2.11
CA LEU A 668 -28.45 12.59 3.51
C LEU A 668 -27.44 13.45 4.27
N LYS A 669 -26.18 13.48 3.82
CA LYS A 669 -25.12 14.25 4.47
C LYS A 669 -24.98 15.67 3.91
N HIS A 670 -25.15 15.84 2.60
CA HIS A 670 -24.80 17.05 1.88
C HIS A 670 -25.93 17.62 1.01
N GLY A 671 -27.08 16.95 0.94
CA GLY A 671 -28.20 17.34 0.07
C GLY A 671 -29.18 18.29 0.73
N SER A 672 -30.01 18.94 -0.09
CA SER A 672 -31.14 19.75 0.36
C SER A 672 -32.32 18.90 0.83
N ASP A 673 -33.27 19.49 1.57
CA ASP A 673 -34.49 18.81 2.01
C ASP A 673 -35.31 18.24 0.84
N GLU A 674 -35.29 18.92 -0.31
CA GLU A 674 -35.93 18.47 -1.55
C GLU A 674 -35.22 17.25 -2.16
N GLU A 675 -33.88 17.26 -2.20
CA GLU A 675 -33.10 16.12 -2.67
C GLU A 675 -33.29 14.90 -1.75
N ILE A 676 -33.41 15.12 -0.44
CA ILE A 676 -33.70 14.08 0.54
C ILE A 676 -35.10 13.48 0.30
N ALA A 677 -36.11 14.31 0.02
CA ALA A 677 -37.47 13.84 -0.29
C ALA A 677 -37.51 12.93 -1.54
N ASN A 678 -36.60 13.16 -2.49
CA ASN A 678 -36.49 12.39 -3.74
C ASN A 678 -35.77 11.03 -3.59
N LEU A 679 -35.26 10.67 -2.40
CA LEU A 679 -34.53 9.41 -2.18
C LEU A 679 -35.41 8.14 -2.20
N THR A 680 -36.74 8.30 -2.24
CA THR A 680 -37.71 7.18 -2.19
C THR A 680 -37.43 6.11 -3.25
N ALA A 681 -37.07 6.50 -4.48
CA ALA A 681 -36.76 5.57 -5.56
C ALA A 681 -35.50 4.73 -5.25
N SER A 682 -34.41 5.37 -4.82
CA SER A 682 -33.17 4.69 -4.43
C SER A 682 -33.39 3.73 -3.26
N MET A 683 -34.18 4.14 -2.26
CA MET A 683 -34.52 3.28 -1.12
C MET A 683 -35.33 2.05 -1.55
N ALA A 684 -36.26 2.20 -2.50
CA ALA A 684 -37.01 1.06 -3.04
C ALA A 684 -36.11 0.07 -3.79
N VAL A 685 -35.11 0.55 -4.53
CA VAL A 685 -34.12 -0.32 -5.19
C VAL A 685 -33.33 -1.11 -4.15
N LEU A 686 -32.82 -0.47 -3.09
CA LEU A 686 -32.10 -1.14 -2.01
C LEU A 686 -32.93 -2.28 -1.38
N ALA A 687 -34.18 -1.99 -1.01
CA ALA A 687 -35.07 -2.96 -0.38
C ALA A 687 -35.38 -4.16 -1.29
N ARG A 688 -35.54 -3.92 -2.60
CA ARG A 688 -35.78 -4.98 -3.60
C ARG A 688 -34.56 -5.85 -3.79
N MET A 689 -33.38 -5.27 -4.02
CA MET A 689 -32.14 -6.02 -4.24
C MET A 689 -31.76 -6.87 -3.01
N ALA A 690 -31.93 -6.34 -1.80
CA ALA A 690 -31.68 -7.09 -0.56
C ALA A 690 -32.61 -8.32 -0.42
N ARG A 691 -33.89 -8.18 -0.79
CA ARG A 691 -34.85 -9.28 -0.79
C ARG A 691 -34.47 -10.35 -1.82
N ASP A 692 -34.15 -9.95 -3.04
CA ASP A 692 -33.81 -10.89 -4.11
C ASP A 692 -32.49 -11.65 -3.80
N ILE A 693 -31.54 -11.02 -3.08
CA ILE A 693 -30.37 -11.73 -2.55
C ILE A 693 -30.81 -12.83 -1.57
N CYS A 694 -31.74 -12.53 -0.64
CA CYS A 694 -32.26 -13.50 0.31
C CYS A 694 -32.96 -14.69 -0.38
N ASN A 695 -33.73 -14.41 -1.45
CA ASN A 695 -34.42 -15.45 -2.23
C ASN A 695 -33.45 -16.41 -2.93
N SER A 696 -32.23 -15.98 -3.23
CA SER A 696 -31.20 -16.82 -3.87
C SER A 696 -30.53 -17.83 -2.94
N VAL A 697 -30.62 -17.63 -1.63
CA VAL A 697 -29.82 -18.36 -0.63
C VAL A 697 -30.08 -19.86 -0.66
N ALA A 698 -31.36 -20.26 -0.69
CA ALA A 698 -31.74 -21.67 -0.65
C ALA A 698 -31.09 -22.45 -1.81
N TYR A 699 -31.21 -21.93 -3.04
CA TYR A 699 -30.60 -22.55 -4.22
C TYR A 699 -29.06 -22.61 -4.11
N ILE A 700 -28.42 -21.51 -3.74
CA ILE A 700 -26.95 -21.43 -3.70
C ILE A 700 -26.36 -22.33 -2.60
N LEU A 701 -27.05 -22.50 -1.47
CA LEU A 701 -26.68 -23.45 -0.42
C LEU A 701 -27.09 -24.90 -0.72
N GLY A 702 -27.79 -25.16 -1.83
CA GLY A 702 -28.24 -26.50 -2.22
C GLY A 702 -29.49 -26.99 -1.46
N ARG A 703 -30.17 -26.12 -0.72
CA ARG A 703 -31.42 -26.41 0.00
C ARG A 703 -32.59 -26.37 -0.99
N GLY A 704 -33.26 -27.51 -1.21
CA GLY A 704 -34.36 -27.64 -2.18
C GLY A 704 -34.08 -28.53 -3.40
N ARG A 705 -33.00 -29.31 -3.39
CA ARG A 705 -32.83 -30.48 -4.26
C ARG A 705 -33.53 -31.68 -3.64
N GLU A 706 -34.86 -31.77 -3.70
CA GLU A 706 -35.51 -33.10 -3.62
C GLU A 706 -36.95 -33.06 -4.15
N GLY A 707 -37.08 -33.62 -5.35
CA GLY A 707 -38.29 -34.26 -5.87
C GLY A 707 -38.00 -35.72 -6.24
N SER A 708 -37.02 -36.37 -5.58
CA SER A 708 -36.71 -37.78 -5.77
C SER A 708 -36.96 -38.54 -4.47
N ARG A 709 -37.52 -39.74 -4.61
CA ARG A 709 -37.98 -40.64 -3.55
C ARG A 709 -36.90 -40.92 -2.50
N SER A 710 -37.34 -40.86 -1.24
CA SER A 710 -36.80 -41.55 -0.05
C SER A 710 -35.29 -41.39 0.22
N PRO A 711 -34.88 -40.72 1.31
CA PRO A 711 -33.48 -40.66 1.69
C PRO A 711 -33.01 -42.07 2.04
N THR A 712 -31.98 -42.55 1.36
CA THR A 712 -31.27 -43.75 1.80
C THR A 712 -30.44 -43.38 3.03
N PRO A 713 -30.16 -44.33 3.94
CA PRO A 713 -29.38 -44.03 5.16
C PRO A 713 -27.93 -43.56 4.89
N GLU A 714 -27.48 -43.54 3.64
CA GLU A 714 -26.20 -42.94 3.23
C GLU A 714 -26.30 -41.42 2.95
N ASP A 715 -27.50 -40.86 2.81
CA ASP A 715 -27.74 -39.41 2.57
C ASP A 715 -27.78 -38.57 3.86
N GLY A 716 -27.29 -39.14 4.98
CA GLY A 716 -27.20 -38.50 6.29
C GLY A 716 -26.03 -37.53 6.43
N ASN A 717 -26.00 -36.46 5.65
CA ASN A 717 -25.38 -35.17 5.96
C ASN A 717 -25.57 -34.23 4.77
N GLY A 718 -26.28 -33.12 4.96
CA GLY A 718 -26.59 -32.15 3.90
C GLY A 718 -25.35 -31.83 3.05
N SER A 719 -25.40 -32.14 1.75
CA SER A 719 -24.25 -32.00 0.86
C SER A 719 -23.76 -30.55 0.91
N ALA A 720 -22.54 -30.30 1.38
CA ALA A 720 -22.03 -28.95 1.48
C ALA A 720 -21.87 -28.35 0.08
N SER A 721 -22.53 -27.22 -0.17
CA SER A 721 -22.43 -26.51 -1.43
C SER A 721 -21.30 -25.47 -1.36
N PRO A 722 -20.37 -25.43 -2.34
CA PRO A 722 -19.35 -24.38 -2.41
C PRO A 722 -19.93 -22.98 -2.65
N GLY A 723 -21.24 -22.89 -2.89
CA GLY A 723 -21.97 -21.64 -3.04
C GLY A 723 -21.99 -20.74 -1.79
N GLY A 724 -21.79 -21.29 -0.58
CA GLY A 724 -21.80 -20.48 0.66
C GLY A 724 -20.76 -19.36 0.65
N TYR A 725 -19.56 -19.62 0.14
CA TYR A 725 -18.51 -18.61 -0.02
C TYR A 725 -18.95 -17.45 -0.93
N LEU A 726 -19.74 -17.73 -1.97
CA LEU A 726 -20.24 -16.74 -2.93
C LEU A 726 -21.35 -15.85 -2.35
N LEU A 727 -22.01 -16.29 -1.28
CA LEU A 727 -23.10 -15.56 -0.62
C LEU A 727 -22.62 -14.57 0.45
N LEU A 728 -21.42 -14.73 0.99
CA LEU A 728 -20.95 -13.96 2.14
C LEU A 728 -21.09 -12.45 1.93
N TRP A 729 -20.52 -11.92 0.85
CA TRP A 729 -20.54 -10.50 0.56
C TRP A 729 -21.93 -9.97 0.16
N PRO A 730 -22.69 -10.62 -0.75
CA PRO A 730 -24.07 -10.22 -1.04
C PRO A 730 -24.96 -10.16 0.21
N LEU A 731 -24.89 -11.18 1.07
CA LEU A 731 -25.67 -11.22 2.32
C LEU A 731 -25.23 -10.14 3.29
N PHE A 732 -23.93 -9.96 3.46
CA PHE A 732 -23.40 -8.93 4.35
C PHE A 732 -23.81 -7.53 3.90
N LEU A 733 -23.67 -7.22 2.60
CA LEU A 733 -24.16 -5.98 2.00
C LEU A 733 -25.65 -5.77 2.26
N ALA A 734 -26.48 -6.78 2.00
CA ALA A 734 -27.92 -6.71 2.25
C ALA A 734 -28.24 -6.50 3.73
N GLY A 735 -27.48 -7.12 4.65
CA GLY A 735 -27.66 -6.98 6.09
C GLY A 735 -27.36 -5.58 6.62
N MET A 736 -26.41 -4.87 5.99
CA MET A 736 -25.91 -3.58 6.44
C MET A 736 -26.80 -2.38 6.06
N LEU A 737 -27.70 -2.54 5.09
CA LEU A 737 -28.49 -1.44 4.54
C LEU A 737 -29.46 -0.83 5.57
N ARG A 738 -29.76 0.45 5.34
CA ARG A 738 -30.74 1.22 6.13
C ARG A 738 -32.18 0.79 5.92
N THR A 739 -32.47 0.21 4.77
CA THR A 739 -33.81 -0.27 4.40
C THR A 739 -34.07 -1.70 4.86
N THR A 740 -33.06 -2.42 5.35
CA THR A 740 -33.18 -3.81 5.77
C THR A 740 -33.88 -3.91 7.13
N ARG A 741 -35.03 -4.58 7.14
CA ARG A 741 -35.86 -4.77 8.34
C ARG A 741 -35.12 -5.61 9.39
N ARG A 742 -35.41 -5.38 10.66
CA ARG A 742 -34.77 -6.11 11.79
C ARG A 742 -34.90 -7.64 11.66
N ALA A 743 -36.06 -8.14 11.26
CA ALA A 743 -36.28 -9.58 11.04
C ALA A 743 -35.44 -10.14 9.89
N GLN A 744 -35.35 -9.41 8.77
CA GLN A 744 -34.52 -9.78 7.63
C GLN A 744 -33.03 -9.77 8.00
N ARG A 745 -32.57 -8.74 8.72
CA ARG A 745 -31.18 -8.68 9.21
C ARG A 745 -30.85 -9.85 10.13
N ALA A 746 -31.74 -10.18 11.08
CA ALA A 746 -31.55 -11.32 11.96
C ALA A 746 -31.45 -12.66 11.19
N TRP A 747 -32.29 -12.83 10.17
CA TRP A 747 -32.22 -13.99 9.28
C TRP A 747 -30.92 -14.04 8.48
N ILE A 748 -30.53 -12.94 7.82
CA ILE A 748 -29.24 -12.81 7.10
C ILE A 748 -28.07 -13.17 8.01
N THR A 749 -28.04 -12.63 9.23
CA THR A 749 -27.01 -12.92 10.23
C THR A 749 -26.95 -14.40 10.58
N SER A 750 -28.10 -15.07 10.70
CA SER A 750 -28.16 -16.51 10.97
C SER A 750 -27.56 -17.31 9.81
N GLU A 751 -27.87 -16.94 8.56
CA GLU A 751 -27.33 -17.61 7.38
C GLU A 751 -25.82 -17.40 7.23
N ILE A 752 -25.31 -16.17 7.40
CA ILE A 752 -23.86 -15.90 7.39
C ILE A 752 -23.16 -16.71 8.49
N ARG A 753 -23.75 -16.79 9.70
CA ARG A 753 -23.18 -17.59 10.78
C ARG A 753 -23.16 -19.08 10.43
N HIS A 754 -24.23 -19.60 9.85
CA HIS A 754 -24.31 -20.99 9.40
C HIS A 754 -23.25 -21.30 8.35
N ILE A 755 -23.06 -20.42 7.37
CA ILE A 755 -21.97 -20.52 6.37
C ILE A 755 -20.61 -20.55 7.08
N GLY A 756 -20.39 -19.65 8.03
CA GLY A 756 -19.15 -19.58 8.82
C GLY A 756 -18.86 -20.86 9.60
N THR A 757 -19.86 -21.44 10.27
CA THR A 757 -19.68 -22.67 11.07
C THR A 757 -19.60 -23.94 10.23
N SER A 758 -20.33 -24.02 9.12
CA SER A 758 -20.32 -25.21 8.24
C SER A 758 -19.06 -25.27 7.39
N MET A 759 -18.66 -24.14 6.80
CA MET A 759 -17.48 -24.06 5.94
C MET A 759 -16.19 -23.76 6.70
N GLY A 760 -16.27 -23.28 7.95
CA GLY A 760 -15.09 -22.92 8.74
C GLY A 760 -14.49 -21.55 8.39
N ILE A 761 -15.32 -20.60 7.98
CA ILE A 761 -14.88 -19.27 7.54
C ILE A 761 -14.95 -18.28 8.72
N HIS A 762 -13.80 -17.88 9.28
CA HIS A 762 -13.77 -16.92 10.39
C HIS A 762 -14.32 -15.54 9.99
N LEU A 763 -14.03 -15.05 8.78
CA LEU A 763 -14.58 -13.76 8.31
C LEU A 763 -16.11 -13.73 8.37
N ALA A 764 -16.78 -14.84 8.06
CA ALA A 764 -18.23 -14.94 8.14
C ALA A 764 -18.75 -14.81 9.59
N ILE A 765 -18.04 -15.40 10.55
CA ILE A 765 -18.37 -15.25 11.98
C ILE A 765 -18.22 -13.80 12.43
N SER A 766 -17.15 -13.11 12.00
CA SER A 766 -16.96 -11.68 12.26
C SER A 766 -18.07 -10.83 11.62
N MET A 767 -18.37 -11.06 10.34
CA MET A 767 -19.48 -10.38 9.64
C MET A 767 -20.82 -10.55 10.36
N ALA A 768 -21.14 -11.77 10.79
CA ALA A 768 -22.36 -12.04 11.55
C ALA A 768 -22.36 -11.30 12.91
N ARG A 769 -21.21 -11.24 13.59
CA ARG A 769 -21.07 -10.52 14.86
C ARG A 769 -21.30 -9.02 14.68
N VAL A 770 -20.71 -8.41 13.65
CA VAL A 770 -20.90 -7.01 13.27
C VAL A 770 -22.39 -6.68 13.05
N LEU A 771 -23.11 -7.55 12.34
CA LEU A 771 -24.55 -7.37 12.10
C LEU A 771 -25.41 -7.51 13.38
N VAL A 772 -24.94 -8.23 14.40
CA VAL A 772 -25.62 -8.34 15.70
C VAL A 772 -25.35 -7.13 16.59
N GLU A 773 -24.08 -6.72 16.71
CA GLU A 773 -23.66 -5.67 17.64
C GLU A 773 -24.24 -4.30 17.24
N HIS A 774 -24.45 -4.06 15.95
CA HIS A 774 -25.02 -2.81 15.45
C HIS A 774 -26.51 -2.95 15.12
N ASN A 775 -27.36 -2.58 16.07
CA ASN A 775 -28.83 -2.52 15.90
C ASN A 775 -29.31 -1.34 15.02
N LYS A 776 -28.40 -0.59 14.37
CA LYS A 776 -28.64 0.51 13.42
C LYS A 776 -27.98 0.22 12.07
N SER A 777 -28.40 0.91 11.01
CA SER A 777 -27.73 0.83 9.70
C SER A 777 -26.28 1.30 9.78
N PHE A 778 -25.37 0.57 9.15
CA PHE A 778 -23.96 0.98 9.07
C PHE A 778 -23.71 2.09 8.05
N SER A 779 -24.69 2.32 7.16
CA SER A 779 -24.64 3.39 6.16
C SER A 779 -24.60 4.81 6.74
N ASP A 780 -24.87 4.96 8.03
CA ASP A 780 -25.08 6.26 8.67
C ASP A 780 -23.76 6.91 9.15
N ALA A 781 -22.64 6.16 9.16
CA ALA A 781 -21.37 6.59 9.77
C ALA A 781 -20.24 6.90 8.76
N GLU A 782 -20.56 7.21 7.49
CA GLU A 782 -19.60 7.52 6.40
C GLU A 782 -18.60 6.41 6.00
N VAL A 783 -18.61 5.29 6.72
CA VAL A 783 -17.61 4.23 6.60
C VAL A 783 -17.57 3.57 5.21
N TRP A 784 -18.72 3.58 4.50
CA TRP A 784 -18.88 3.08 3.14
C TRP A 784 -18.43 4.04 2.04
N PHE A 785 -18.38 5.35 2.32
CA PHE A 785 -18.00 6.39 1.36
C PHE A 785 -16.48 6.54 1.23
N ILE A 786 -15.71 6.14 2.26
CA ILE A 786 -14.27 6.40 2.37
C ILE A 786 -13.43 5.13 2.18
N GLY A 787 -14.04 3.96 1.94
CA GLY A 787 -13.31 2.70 1.69
C GLY A 787 -12.34 2.32 2.82
N GLN A 788 -12.70 2.68 4.05
CA GLN A 788 -11.99 2.28 5.28
C GLN A 788 -12.78 1.24 6.07
N PHE A 789 -13.78 0.59 5.47
CA PHE A 789 -14.48 -0.46 6.17
C PHE A 789 -13.79 -1.81 6.02
N TYR A 790 -13.41 -2.37 7.16
CA TYR A 790 -13.10 -3.78 7.32
C TYR A 790 -14.00 -4.30 8.45
N PRO A 791 -14.81 -5.35 8.21
CA PRO A 791 -15.64 -5.96 9.25
C PRO A 791 -14.82 -6.56 10.40
#